data_AF-A0A8T5DG43-F1
#
_entry.id   AF-A0A8T5DG43-F1
#
_cell.length_a   1.000
_cell.length_b   1.000
_cell.length_c   1.000
_cell.angle_alpha   90.00
_cell.angle_beta   90.00
_cell.angle_gamma   90.00
#
_symmetry.space_group_name_H-M   'P 1'
#
loop_
_entity.id
_entity.type
_entity.pdbx_description
1 polymer ?
#
loop_
_entity_poly.entity_id
_entity_poly.type
_entity_poly.pdbx_seq_one_letter_code
_entity_poly.pdbx_strand_id
1 'polypeptide(L)'
;MGQLESEIVVWANDGGDKVTQDDLRASSDSSAVLNSVWDGEAISIFGARNEVVAFNLILEAPGSDVDDVEVQFNRLDGPNGASITSRTASGEDVSNFVGRNIELFYVRYLKIEGLSTDLAFAGYNYDQRHIPDRFQLPYNGVSVGDIGPFEGIGTWEDRPDHDKYYPEIAVPLELESPFTIISDTSQSIWGDIYIPKTSPSGEYSGTVTVLVDGETVHEIPITLDVRDFMLPDIPTAKTMIWIGHEDINFRYLGDEWPGVYEWDYEYTKDMLRSIEVTNSYHQLAHRHKVSLIEGNEYDESLETPVEVMMWPRLPWLSGSLFTPEEGYEGIGMGIGSNVFSISTYGSFRWEDGTKEDMWSNTTEWVDWFENQDLGTPTEYFLYLIDETDDYPLLEKWASWMDSNPGSGKKMPSMATIRLTHSLELTPSLDIPTSAGGYWCNKPWQEAYDTITSMPDKKFWMYNGQRPGTGTFATEDDGISPRVIAWTQYKMDIERWFYWAADYYHNYQGGEGHTNLFQTAQVYGSYNRDDEQLGKTGWNYFNGDGVLMYPGTDTRYPADSYNVTVPFASLRLKQWRRGIQDHDYLTLAAEIDPERVNEIVEELIPVVLWEVGCAGEGTDWDDSWVYSDVSWSNDPDLWEAARKELADIIENGVIDTDGDGLDDRDDPDDDNDEILDVWEFENHFNHLYDGDAASDADKDGVTNLQEYLAGTNPREQIEKPETVPEPEPEPEENDDEEMDDDTNENETLTEELGRISILVFDADGSPINDATISSTNQPAGESTFNAFTGFDGEVMFDELPAGSYTFIIIKTGYESTTVSGGITLDENLTLTVFLEQKTEESINESGIPSFPSTSVIIGLTLILFYIWWKER
;
A
#
# COMPACT_ATOMS: atom_id res chain seq x y z
N MET A 1 19.50 -26.79 39.61
CA MET A 1 18.28 -26.18 39.08
C MET A 1 18.57 -24.69 39.01
N GLY A 2 19.38 -24.32 38.01
CA GLY A 2 19.47 -22.92 37.58
C GLY A 2 18.38 -22.75 36.54
N GLN A 3 17.63 -21.66 36.62
CA GLN A 3 16.81 -21.21 35.50
C GLN A 3 17.75 -21.06 34.30
N LEU A 4 17.44 -21.74 33.19
CA LEU A 4 17.85 -21.24 31.88
C LEU A 4 17.13 -19.89 31.77
N GLU A 5 17.88 -18.78 31.87
CA GLU A 5 17.39 -17.52 31.31
C GLU A 5 17.16 -17.84 29.83
N SER A 6 15.94 -17.62 29.34
CA SER A 6 15.54 -18.01 27.98
C SER A 6 16.45 -17.33 26.97
N GLU A 7 17.11 -18.12 26.11
CA GLU A 7 17.95 -17.62 25.01
C GLU A 7 17.11 -16.97 23.88
N ILE A 8 15.78 -17.06 23.94
CA ILE A 8 14.85 -16.46 22.97
C ILE A 8 14.08 -15.30 23.62
N VAL A 9 14.01 -14.15 22.94
CA VAL A 9 13.09 -13.04 23.22
C VAL A 9 11.92 -13.10 22.24
N VAL A 10 10.70 -12.76 22.68
CA VAL A 10 9.48 -12.89 21.88
C VAL A 10 8.69 -11.58 21.88
N TRP A 11 8.10 -11.26 20.74
CA TRP A 11 7.12 -10.19 20.58
C TRP A 11 6.28 -10.44 19.32
N ALA A 12 5.22 -9.65 19.10
CA ALA A 12 4.37 -9.80 17.94
C ALA A 12 3.99 -8.46 17.28
N ASN A 13 3.59 -8.50 16.01
CA ASN A 13 2.96 -7.39 15.31
C ASN A 13 1.84 -7.90 14.36
N ASP A 14 1.18 -6.99 13.65
CA ASP A 14 0.13 -7.28 12.64
C ASP A 14 0.72 -7.74 11.29
N GLY A 15 2.02 -7.56 11.10
CA GLY A 15 2.75 -7.82 9.86
C GLY A 15 2.91 -6.61 8.94
N GLY A 16 2.34 -5.45 9.28
CA GLY A 16 2.55 -4.18 8.57
C GLY A 16 4.01 -3.72 8.68
N ASP A 17 4.63 -3.95 9.84
CA ASP A 17 6.07 -3.83 10.06
C ASP A 17 6.81 -5.12 9.66
N LYS A 18 7.54 -5.06 8.54
CA LYS A 18 8.38 -6.17 8.06
C LYS A 18 9.71 -6.20 8.81
N VAL A 19 9.87 -7.15 9.71
CA VAL A 19 11.09 -7.32 10.51
C VAL A 19 12.17 -8.03 9.71
N THR A 20 13.34 -7.41 9.49
CA THR A 20 14.46 -8.08 8.81
C THR A 20 15.09 -9.14 9.70
N GLN A 21 15.71 -10.15 9.08
CA GLN A 21 16.22 -11.30 9.82
C GLN A 21 17.29 -10.94 10.88
N ASP A 22 18.01 -9.83 10.72
CA ASP A 22 19.03 -9.35 11.64
C ASP A 22 18.50 -8.38 12.71
N ASP A 23 17.20 -8.08 12.70
CA ASP A 23 16.57 -7.15 13.64
C ASP A 23 16.27 -7.86 14.98
N LEU A 24 16.85 -7.32 16.06
CA LEU A 24 16.74 -7.79 17.44
C LEU A 24 16.26 -6.68 18.38
N ARG A 25 15.28 -5.89 17.90
CA ARG A 25 14.78 -4.71 18.59
C ARG A 25 14.25 -5.00 19.99
N ALA A 26 13.51 -6.10 20.23
CA ALA A 26 12.96 -6.40 21.56
C ALA A 26 14.04 -6.79 22.56
N SER A 27 15.10 -7.46 22.10
CA SER A 27 16.29 -7.78 22.89
C SER A 27 17.07 -6.52 23.30
N SER A 28 16.99 -5.46 22.50
CA SER A 28 17.67 -4.19 22.74
C SER A 28 16.84 -3.25 23.61
N ASP A 29 15.56 -3.09 23.28
CA ASP A 29 14.58 -2.27 23.98
C ASP A 29 13.18 -2.87 23.80
N SER A 30 12.67 -3.53 24.84
CA SER A 30 11.34 -4.16 24.80
C SER A 30 10.18 -3.17 24.66
N SER A 31 10.40 -1.88 24.91
CA SER A 31 9.36 -0.86 24.70
C SER A 31 9.24 -0.44 23.23
N ALA A 32 10.27 -0.68 22.42
CA ALA A 32 10.28 -0.34 20.99
C ALA A 32 9.46 -1.30 20.11
N VAL A 33 8.81 -2.29 20.71
CA VAL A 33 7.98 -3.30 20.00
C VAL A 33 6.52 -3.31 20.46
N LEU A 34 6.14 -2.37 21.34
CA LEU A 34 4.74 -2.18 21.69
C LEU A 34 3.98 -1.68 20.46
N ASN A 35 2.80 -2.23 20.24
CA ASN A 35 1.90 -1.88 19.13
C ASN A 35 0.47 -2.34 19.46
N SER A 36 -0.48 -2.04 18.58
CA SER A 36 -1.90 -2.41 18.74
C SER A 36 -2.16 -3.92 18.93
N VAL A 37 -1.26 -4.77 18.43
CA VAL A 37 -1.36 -6.24 18.54
C VAL A 37 -0.59 -6.78 19.75
N TRP A 38 0.43 -6.08 20.25
CA TRP A 38 1.35 -6.55 21.30
C TRP A 38 1.57 -5.52 22.41
N ASP A 39 1.10 -5.87 23.62
CA ASP A 39 1.22 -5.03 24.81
C ASP A 39 2.50 -5.27 25.65
N GLY A 40 3.41 -6.11 25.14
CA GLY A 40 4.61 -6.55 25.87
C GLY A 40 4.49 -7.95 26.49
N GLU A 41 3.27 -8.47 26.65
CA GLU A 41 3.01 -9.78 27.28
C GLU A 41 2.06 -10.67 26.45
N ALA A 42 1.07 -10.09 25.78
CA ALA A 42 -0.02 -10.79 25.13
C ALA A 42 -0.31 -10.25 23.72
N ILE A 43 -0.88 -11.13 22.90
CA ILE A 43 -1.39 -10.80 21.57
C ILE A 43 -2.88 -10.46 21.69
N SER A 44 -3.29 -9.33 21.12
CA SER A 44 -4.70 -8.91 21.05
C SER A 44 -5.09 -8.60 19.61
N ILE A 45 -6.13 -9.25 19.11
CA ILE A 45 -6.61 -9.09 17.73
C ILE A 45 -8.15 -9.13 17.68
N PHE A 46 -8.73 -8.59 16.61
CA PHE A 46 -10.18 -8.64 16.38
C PHE A 46 -10.51 -8.94 14.90
N GLY A 47 -11.67 -9.55 14.68
CA GLY A 47 -12.18 -9.78 13.33
C GLY A 47 -13.62 -10.24 13.28
N ALA A 48 -14.21 -10.11 12.09
CA ALA A 48 -15.56 -10.54 11.81
C ALA A 48 -15.62 -12.04 11.48
N ARG A 49 -16.82 -12.59 11.44
CA ARG A 49 -17.02 -13.95 10.91
C ARG A 49 -16.71 -13.96 9.41
N ASN A 50 -16.29 -15.13 8.91
CA ASN A 50 -15.87 -15.32 7.51
C ASN A 50 -14.62 -14.51 7.12
N GLU A 51 -13.77 -14.21 8.10
CA GLU A 51 -12.54 -13.45 7.92
C GLU A 51 -11.32 -14.31 8.26
N VAL A 52 -10.17 -14.04 7.64
CA VAL A 52 -8.87 -14.47 8.16
C VAL A 52 -8.18 -13.28 8.80
N VAL A 53 -7.98 -13.35 10.12
CA VAL A 53 -7.13 -12.40 10.86
C VAL A 53 -5.75 -13.01 11.05
N ALA A 54 -4.75 -12.16 11.30
CA ALA A 54 -3.39 -12.63 11.44
C ALA A 54 -2.63 -11.91 12.56
N PHE A 55 -1.54 -12.55 12.98
CA PHE A 55 -0.47 -11.94 13.78
C PHE A 55 0.86 -12.49 13.26
N ASN A 56 1.94 -11.79 13.53
CA ASN A 56 3.29 -12.22 13.20
C ASN A 56 4.13 -12.25 14.49
N LEU A 57 4.51 -13.45 14.92
CA LEU A 57 5.34 -13.66 16.10
C LEU A 57 6.81 -13.62 15.69
N ILE A 58 7.60 -12.79 16.37
CA ILE A 58 9.04 -12.67 16.17
C ILE A 58 9.76 -13.38 17.32
N LEU A 59 10.65 -14.30 16.96
CA LEU A 59 11.53 -15.01 17.89
C LEU A 59 12.97 -14.52 17.67
N GLU A 60 13.53 -13.79 18.63
CA GLU A 60 14.89 -13.25 18.56
C GLU A 60 15.87 -14.15 19.32
N ALA A 61 17.03 -14.46 18.72
CA ALA A 61 18.09 -15.24 19.35
C ALA A 61 19.36 -14.39 19.58
N PRO A 62 19.40 -13.53 20.63
CA PRO A 62 20.57 -12.71 20.91
C PRO A 62 21.76 -13.55 21.40
N GLY A 63 22.85 -13.57 20.63
CA GLY A 63 24.17 -14.05 21.06
C GLY A 63 24.48 -15.55 20.97
N SER A 64 23.52 -16.43 20.65
CA SER A 64 23.80 -17.84 20.33
C SER A 64 22.73 -18.49 19.44
N ASP A 65 23.13 -19.51 18.68
CA ASP A 65 22.20 -20.37 17.94
C ASP A 65 21.24 -21.06 18.94
N VAL A 66 19.95 -21.07 18.63
CA VAL A 66 18.92 -21.80 19.38
C VAL A 66 18.36 -22.89 18.49
N ASP A 67 18.71 -24.14 18.80
CA ASP A 67 18.30 -25.35 18.09
C ASP A 67 16.96 -25.91 18.64
N ASP A 68 16.32 -26.77 17.84
CA ASP A 68 15.12 -27.54 18.23
C ASP A 68 13.96 -26.67 18.72
N VAL A 69 13.74 -25.54 18.02
CA VAL A 69 12.64 -24.61 18.29
C VAL A 69 11.34 -25.13 17.68
N GLU A 70 10.28 -25.15 18.47
CA GLU A 70 8.92 -25.43 18.03
C GLU A 70 7.97 -24.30 18.46
N VAL A 71 6.98 -23.99 17.64
CA VAL A 71 5.88 -23.08 18.01
C VAL A 71 4.55 -23.82 17.86
N GLN A 72 3.70 -23.73 18.87
CA GLN A 72 2.42 -24.42 18.93
C GLN A 72 1.28 -23.44 19.21
N PHE A 73 0.31 -23.40 18.31
CA PHE A 73 -0.95 -22.68 18.49
C PHE A 73 -2.02 -23.32 17.60
N ASN A 74 -3.05 -23.91 18.20
CA ASN A 74 -4.08 -24.65 17.46
C ASN A 74 -5.47 -24.58 18.09
N ARG A 75 -5.67 -23.75 19.10
CA ARG A 75 -6.93 -23.65 19.84
C ARG A 75 -7.14 -22.26 20.41
N LEU A 76 -8.35 -21.77 20.19
CA LEU A 76 -8.96 -20.66 20.89
C LEU A 76 -10.28 -21.13 21.51
N ASP A 77 -10.46 -20.87 22.79
CA ASP A 77 -11.68 -21.16 23.56
C ASP A 77 -12.54 -19.90 23.66
N GLY A 78 -13.81 -19.99 23.23
CA GLY A 78 -14.72 -18.85 23.14
C GLY A 78 -15.99 -19.00 23.98
N PRO A 79 -16.95 -18.08 23.81
CA PRO A 79 -18.15 -18.04 24.61
C PRO A 79 -19.04 -19.27 24.40
N ASN A 80 -19.80 -19.63 25.43
CA ASN A 80 -20.76 -20.74 25.40
C ASN A 80 -20.14 -22.11 25.04
N GLY A 81 -18.83 -22.29 25.24
CA GLY A 81 -18.10 -23.52 24.91
C GLY A 81 -17.82 -23.68 23.41
N ALA A 82 -17.93 -22.60 22.63
CA ALA A 82 -17.42 -22.55 21.27
C ALA A 82 -15.87 -22.63 21.27
N SER A 83 -15.30 -23.07 20.16
CA SER A 83 -13.84 -23.06 19.99
C SER A 83 -13.49 -22.96 18.51
N ILE A 84 -12.42 -22.24 18.21
CA ILE A 84 -11.76 -22.26 16.90
C ILE A 84 -10.53 -23.16 17.07
N THR A 85 -10.43 -24.20 16.25
CA THR A 85 -9.38 -25.22 16.41
C THR A 85 -8.78 -25.65 15.09
N SER A 86 -7.53 -26.11 15.17
CA SER A 86 -6.85 -26.84 14.10
C SER A 86 -6.47 -28.25 14.51
N ARG A 87 -6.66 -29.19 13.58
CA ARG A 87 -6.02 -30.51 13.63
C ARG A 87 -4.56 -30.37 13.21
N THR A 88 -3.72 -31.30 13.67
CA THR A 88 -2.35 -31.45 13.14
C THR A 88 -2.38 -31.92 11.68
N ALA A 89 -1.39 -31.50 10.90
CA ALA A 89 -1.08 -32.08 9.59
C ALA A 89 0.43 -32.31 9.44
N SER A 90 0.82 -32.96 8.34
CA SER A 90 2.23 -33.20 8.00
C SER A 90 2.36 -33.57 6.52
N GLY A 91 3.47 -33.20 5.88
CA GLY A 91 3.71 -33.49 4.46
C GLY A 91 2.56 -32.97 3.58
N GLU A 92 2.12 -33.76 2.60
CA GLU A 92 1.03 -33.37 1.66
C GLU A 92 -0.29 -32.97 2.34
N ASP A 93 -0.55 -33.41 3.57
CA ASP A 93 -1.78 -33.10 4.30
C ASP A 93 -1.88 -31.60 4.70
N VAL A 94 -0.79 -30.84 4.59
CA VAL A 94 -0.81 -29.36 4.68
C VAL A 94 -1.62 -28.73 3.54
N SER A 95 -1.86 -29.45 2.45
CA SER A 95 -2.72 -29.02 1.34
C SER A 95 -4.23 -29.16 1.64
N ASN A 96 -4.60 -29.81 2.75
CA ASN A 96 -6.00 -30.05 3.12
C ASN A 96 -6.42 -29.12 4.26
N PHE A 97 -7.14 -28.06 3.90
CA PHE A 97 -7.57 -26.98 4.79
C PHE A 97 -8.72 -27.37 5.74
N VAL A 98 -9.36 -28.53 5.55
CA VAL A 98 -10.47 -28.96 6.40
C VAL A 98 -10.00 -29.19 7.84
N GLY A 99 -10.63 -28.49 8.77
CA GLY A 99 -10.32 -28.49 10.19
C GLY A 99 -9.00 -27.81 10.52
N ARG A 100 -8.49 -26.92 9.67
CA ARG A 100 -7.26 -26.12 9.88
C ARG A 100 -7.59 -24.62 9.95
N ASN A 101 -8.43 -24.22 10.91
CA ASN A 101 -8.84 -22.81 11.04
C ASN A 101 -7.71 -21.90 11.56
N ILE A 102 -6.73 -22.46 12.25
CA ILE A 102 -5.52 -21.80 12.74
C ILE A 102 -4.30 -22.42 12.04
N GLU A 103 -3.49 -21.61 11.37
CA GLU A 103 -2.30 -22.08 10.65
C GLU A 103 -1.11 -21.21 10.98
N LEU A 104 0.01 -21.85 11.27
CA LEU A 104 1.29 -21.19 11.50
C LEU A 104 2.19 -21.39 10.28
N PHE A 105 2.98 -20.40 9.96
CA PHE A 105 3.91 -20.43 8.85
C PHE A 105 5.30 -20.00 9.31
N TYR A 106 6.30 -20.80 8.96
CA TYR A 106 7.70 -20.40 8.99
C TYR A 106 7.95 -19.43 7.84
N VAL A 107 8.33 -18.20 8.16
CA VAL A 107 8.59 -17.18 7.14
C VAL A 107 10.04 -17.28 6.69
N ARG A 108 10.27 -17.58 5.41
CA ARG A 108 11.61 -17.47 4.82
C ARG A 108 11.91 -16.03 4.42
N TYR A 109 13.20 -15.72 4.46
CA TYR A 109 13.72 -14.42 4.12
C TYR A 109 14.49 -14.43 2.80
N LEU A 110 14.41 -13.34 2.04
CA LEU A 110 15.16 -13.12 0.81
C LEU A 110 16.04 -11.88 0.94
N LYS A 111 17.28 -11.96 0.47
CA LYS A 111 18.22 -10.84 0.54
C LYS A 111 17.90 -9.78 -0.51
N ILE A 112 17.78 -8.53 -0.09
CA ILE A 112 17.62 -7.37 -0.98
C ILE A 112 19.02 -6.80 -1.28
N GLU A 113 19.48 -6.94 -2.52
CA GLU A 113 20.83 -6.51 -2.95
C GLU A 113 20.80 -5.31 -3.91
N GLY A 114 19.61 -4.83 -4.22
CA GLY A 114 19.36 -3.66 -5.04
C GLY A 114 17.91 -3.24 -4.94
N LEU A 115 17.65 -1.96 -5.17
CA LEU A 115 16.32 -1.39 -5.06
C LEU A 115 15.44 -1.76 -6.27
N SER A 116 14.17 -2.07 -6.04
CA SER A 116 13.18 -2.20 -7.11
C SER A 116 12.99 -0.87 -7.82
N THR A 117 13.08 -0.91 -9.14
CA THR A 117 13.05 0.27 -10.03
C THR A 117 11.81 0.21 -10.94
N ASP A 118 11.68 1.19 -11.84
CA ASP A 118 10.69 1.38 -12.92
C ASP A 118 9.20 1.19 -12.53
N LEU A 119 8.80 0.01 -12.05
CA LEU A 119 7.44 -0.38 -11.71
C LEU A 119 7.06 -0.23 -10.23
N ALA A 120 8.01 0.07 -9.33
CA ALA A 120 7.74 0.24 -7.88
C ALA A 120 7.85 1.70 -7.43
N PHE A 121 9.08 2.19 -7.28
CA PHE A 121 9.35 3.53 -6.70
C PHE A 121 9.54 4.63 -7.76
N ALA A 122 9.44 4.26 -9.06
CA ALA A 122 9.69 5.07 -10.24
C ALA A 122 11.15 5.18 -10.73
N GLY A 123 11.59 4.11 -11.39
CA GLY A 123 12.46 4.14 -12.56
C GLY A 123 13.60 5.15 -12.69
N TYR A 124 13.73 5.67 -13.92
CA TYR A 124 14.86 6.51 -14.36
C TYR A 124 14.97 7.88 -13.65
N ASN A 125 13.97 8.30 -12.85
CA ASN A 125 13.91 9.59 -12.18
C ASN A 125 13.63 9.41 -10.69
N TYR A 126 14.70 9.04 -10.00
CA TYR A 126 14.83 8.75 -8.58
C TYR A 126 14.43 9.93 -7.66
N ASP A 127 13.46 9.71 -6.76
CA ASP A 127 13.14 10.58 -5.60
C ASP A 127 13.14 9.72 -4.32
N GLN A 128 13.84 10.16 -3.27
CA GLN A 128 13.89 9.41 -2.00
C GLN A 128 12.52 9.21 -1.37
N ARG A 129 11.60 10.16 -1.49
CA ARG A 129 10.33 10.12 -0.74
C ARG A 129 9.37 9.04 -1.23
N HIS A 130 9.59 8.53 -2.44
CA HIS A 130 8.84 7.41 -2.99
C HIS A 130 9.41 6.05 -2.53
N ILE A 131 10.58 6.03 -1.92
CA ILE A 131 11.26 4.82 -1.44
C ILE A 131 10.85 4.59 0.02
N PRO A 132 10.62 3.34 0.47
CA PRO A 132 10.37 3.05 1.88
C PRO A 132 11.49 3.61 2.76
N ASP A 133 11.16 4.19 3.92
CA ASP A 133 12.11 4.89 4.79
C ASP A 133 13.34 4.05 5.14
N ARG A 134 13.14 2.74 5.31
CA ARG A 134 14.20 1.76 5.62
C ARG A 134 15.21 1.59 4.49
N PHE A 135 14.85 1.96 3.27
CA PHE A 135 15.72 2.02 2.13
C PHE A 135 16.06 3.44 1.71
N GLN A 136 15.56 4.52 2.35
CA GLN A 136 15.93 5.87 1.92
C GLN A 136 17.41 6.18 2.21
N LEU A 137 18.03 6.93 1.30
CA LEU A 137 19.28 7.63 1.59
C LEU A 137 18.98 8.96 2.28
N PRO A 138 19.88 9.49 3.12
CA PRO A 138 19.78 10.87 3.58
C PRO A 138 19.67 11.82 2.38
N TYR A 139 18.73 12.77 2.43
CA TYR A 139 18.59 13.78 1.39
C TYR A 139 18.54 15.17 2.05
N ASN A 140 19.10 16.17 1.38
CA ASN A 140 18.95 17.54 1.85
C ASN A 140 17.60 18.07 1.34
N GLY A 141 16.85 18.75 2.20
CA GLY A 141 15.58 19.43 1.90
C GLY A 141 15.59 20.42 0.70
N VAL A 142 16.68 20.51 -0.07
CA VAL A 142 16.90 21.47 -1.13
C VAL A 142 16.65 20.82 -2.48
N SER A 143 15.40 20.91 -2.93
CA SER A 143 15.05 20.74 -4.34
C SER A 143 16.01 21.53 -5.24
N VAL A 144 16.58 20.91 -6.28
CA VAL A 144 17.37 21.64 -7.29
C VAL A 144 16.40 22.50 -8.13
N GLY A 145 16.06 23.67 -7.59
CA GLY A 145 15.15 24.66 -8.19
C GLY A 145 13.68 24.31 -8.01
N ASP A 146 13.11 24.53 -6.82
CA ASP A 146 11.69 24.58 -6.42
C ASP A 146 10.69 23.51 -6.96
N ILE A 147 11.09 22.56 -7.83
CA ILE A 147 10.26 21.58 -8.54
C ILE A 147 11.08 20.32 -8.98
N GLY A 148 12.17 19.99 -8.28
CA GLY A 148 13.09 18.87 -8.60
C GLY A 148 13.13 17.74 -7.55
N PRO A 149 13.65 16.54 -7.90
CA PRO A 149 13.67 15.36 -7.04
C PRO A 149 14.56 15.58 -5.81
N PHE A 150 14.26 14.88 -4.71
CA PHE A 150 15.20 14.75 -3.60
C PHE A 150 16.22 13.68 -3.94
N GLU A 151 17.39 14.14 -4.42
CA GLU A 151 18.52 13.27 -4.69
C GLU A 151 19.12 12.78 -3.36
N GLY A 152 19.23 11.45 -3.22
CA GLY A 152 19.89 10.83 -2.08
C GLY A 152 21.39 11.15 -2.06
N ILE A 153 21.89 11.41 -0.86
CA ILE A 153 23.30 11.65 -0.56
C ILE A 153 23.85 10.37 0.08
N GLY A 154 24.72 9.67 -0.64
CA GLY A 154 25.38 8.46 -0.14
C GLY A 154 25.52 7.39 -1.20
N THR A 155 25.83 6.18 -0.76
CA THR A 155 25.89 4.97 -1.59
C THR A 155 24.89 3.92 -1.11
N TRP A 156 24.74 2.81 -1.83
CA TRP A 156 23.89 1.68 -1.44
C TRP A 156 24.10 1.29 0.03
N GLU A 157 25.34 1.27 0.50
CA GLU A 157 25.72 0.92 1.87
C GLU A 157 25.28 1.94 2.94
N ASP A 158 24.87 3.14 2.55
CA ASP A 158 24.34 4.14 3.48
C ASP A 158 22.83 3.98 3.73
N ARG A 159 22.13 3.11 2.98
CA ARG A 159 20.72 2.79 3.23
C ARG A 159 20.60 1.93 4.49
N PRO A 160 19.65 2.20 5.41
CA PRO A 160 19.52 1.43 6.65
C PRO A 160 19.43 -0.09 6.45
N ASP A 161 18.74 -0.51 5.39
CA ASP A 161 18.44 -1.91 5.12
C ASP A 161 19.15 -2.52 3.90
N HIS A 162 20.23 -1.89 3.42
CA HIS A 162 21.05 -2.47 2.37
C HIS A 162 21.49 -3.89 2.73
N ASP A 163 21.41 -4.81 1.75
CA ASP A 163 21.89 -6.18 1.89
C ASP A 163 21.22 -7.01 3.02
N LYS A 164 20.09 -6.54 3.57
CA LYS A 164 19.34 -7.28 4.59
C LYS A 164 18.41 -8.32 4.00
N TYR A 165 18.03 -9.27 4.86
CA TYR A 165 17.12 -10.36 4.55
C TYR A 165 15.70 -9.98 4.96
N TYR A 166 14.80 -9.87 3.98
CA TYR A 166 13.41 -9.45 4.13
C TYR A 166 12.44 -10.63 4.19
N PRO A 167 11.46 -10.62 5.11
CA PRO A 167 10.49 -11.71 5.27
C PRO A 167 9.52 -11.74 4.09
N GLU A 168 9.31 -12.93 3.50
CA GLU A 168 8.55 -13.02 2.25
C GLU A 168 7.74 -14.30 2.10
N ILE A 169 8.30 -15.49 2.33
CA ILE A 169 7.65 -16.75 1.92
C ILE A 169 7.04 -17.45 3.13
N ALA A 170 5.71 -17.58 3.18
CA ALA A 170 5.00 -18.23 4.29
C ALA A 170 4.88 -19.75 4.07
N VAL A 171 5.91 -20.50 4.49
CA VAL A 171 5.93 -21.97 4.43
C VAL A 171 5.12 -22.55 5.60
N PRO A 172 4.18 -23.49 5.41
CA PRO A 172 3.47 -24.14 6.52
C PRO A 172 4.47 -24.66 7.57
N LEU A 173 4.30 -24.24 8.82
CA LEU A 173 5.28 -24.48 9.89
C LEU A 173 5.54 -25.98 10.10
N GLU A 174 4.57 -26.85 9.82
CA GLU A 174 4.72 -28.30 9.93
C GLU A 174 5.77 -28.91 8.98
N LEU A 175 6.22 -28.14 7.99
CA LEU A 175 7.27 -28.55 7.05
C LEU A 175 8.68 -28.12 7.50
N GLU A 176 8.79 -27.20 8.46
CA GLU A 176 10.06 -26.65 8.96
C GLU A 176 10.29 -26.94 10.45
N SER A 177 9.25 -27.32 11.20
CA SER A 177 9.35 -27.60 12.62
C SER A 177 9.91 -29.02 12.91
N PRO A 178 10.85 -29.18 13.87
CA PRO A 178 11.55 -28.12 14.60
C PRO A 178 12.64 -27.45 13.75
N PHE A 179 12.95 -26.19 14.04
CA PHE A 179 13.93 -25.38 13.32
C PHE A 179 15.02 -24.82 14.24
N THR A 180 16.05 -24.21 13.64
CA THR A 180 17.12 -23.50 14.35
C THR A 180 17.00 -22.00 14.05
N ILE A 181 17.09 -21.17 15.08
CA ILE A 181 17.30 -19.72 14.94
C ILE A 181 18.80 -19.48 15.10
N ILE A 182 19.43 -18.87 14.10
CA ILE A 182 20.87 -18.60 14.11
C ILE A 182 21.17 -17.45 15.07
N SER A 183 22.33 -17.48 15.74
CA SER A 183 22.81 -16.41 16.59
C SER A 183 22.69 -15.05 15.91
N ASP A 184 22.21 -14.07 16.68
CA ASP A 184 22.06 -12.69 16.28
C ASP A 184 21.10 -12.51 15.09
N THR A 185 20.09 -13.37 15.00
CA THR A 185 18.99 -13.26 14.05
C THR A 185 17.63 -13.46 14.72
N SER A 186 16.58 -13.05 14.01
CA SER A 186 15.19 -13.31 14.35
C SER A 186 14.55 -14.26 13.35
N GLN A 187 13.50 -14.94 13.79
CA GLN A 187 12.65 -15.79 12.97
C GLN A 187 11.19 -15.38 13.13
N SER A 188 10.59 -14.96 12.02
CA SER A 188 9.16 -14.67 11.92
C SER A 188 8.35 -15.95 11.78
N ILE A 189 7.30 -16.04 12.59
CA ILE A 189 6.29 -17.10 12.58
C ILE A 189 4.93 -16.42 12.39
N TRP A 190 4.41 -16.50 11.17
CA TRP A 190 3.12 -15.91 10.82
C TRP A 190 1.97 -16.81 11.26
N GLY A 191 0.94 -16.27 11.91
CA GLY A 191 -0.27 -16.99 12.30
C GLY A 191 -1.50 -16.48 11.56
N ASP A 192 -2.16 -17.33 10.77
CA ASP A 192 -3.50 -17.06 10.22
C ASP A 192 -4.57 -17.72 11.10
N ILE A 193 -5.66 -17.00 11.37
CA ILE A 193 -6.86 -17.51 12.05
C ILE A 193 -8.06 -17.20 11.17
N TYR A 194 -8.58 -18.21 10.48
CA TYR A 194 -9.90 -18.17 9.86
C TYR A 194 -10.96 -18.24 10.96
N ILE A 195 -11.89 -17.28 10.95
CA ILE A 195 -13.04 -17.20 11.86
C ILE A 195 -14.25 -17.80 11.13
N PRO A 196 -14.70 -19.02 11.48
CA PRO A 196 -15.83 -19.64 10.80
C PRO A 196 -17.11 -18.80 10.88
N LYS A 197 -17.93 -18.84 9.83
CA LYS A 197 -19.27 -18.21 9.77
C LYS A 197 -20.18 -18.54 10.96
N THR A 198 -19.97 -19.70 11.57
CA THR A 198 -20.79 -20.24 12.66
C THR A 198 -20.26 -19.90 14.05
N SER A 199 -19.10 -19.24 14.15
CA SER A 199 -18.53 -18.79 15.42
C SER A 199 -19.47 -17.77 16.06
N PRO A 200 -19.87 -17.97 17.33
CA PRO A 200 -20.51 -16.91 18.11
C PRO A 200 -19.58 -15.70 18.25
N SER A 201 -20.15 -14.49 18.27
CA SER A 201 -19.42 -13.28 18.62
C SER A 201 -19.02 -13.26 20.09
N GLY A 202 -17.97 -12.50 20.39
CA GLY A 202 -17.36 -12.30 21.70
C GLY A 202 -15.90 -12.76 21.78
N GLU A 203 -15.33 -12.65 22.98
CA GLU A 203 -13.93 -12.92 23.23
C GLU A 203 -13.58 -14.42 23.20
N TYR A 204 -12.52 -14.73 22.46
CA TYR A 204 -11.85 -16.02 22.42
C TYR A 204 -10.46 -15.89 23.01
N SER A 205 -10.01 -16.88 23.77
CA SER A 205 -8.69 -16.89 24.41
C SER A 205 -7.93 -18.18 24.11
N GLY A 206 -6.61 -18.06 24.01
CA GLY A 206 -5.70 -19.19 23.80
C GLY A 206 -4.28 -18.88 24.24
N THR A 207 -3.36 -19.75 23.86
CA THR A 207 -1.94 -19.60 24.22
C THR A 207 -1.07 -20.08 23.07
N VAL A 208 -0.17 -19.22 22.60
CA VAL A 208 0.92 -19.58 21.71
C VAL A 208 2.06 -20.08 22.59
N THR A 209 2.54 -21.30 22.34
CA THR A 209 3.61 -21.93 23.13
C THR A 209 4.87 -22.02 22.30
N VAL A 210 5.99 -21.53 22.81
CA VAL A 210 7.32 -21.72 22.22
C VAL A 210 8.07 -22.77 23.05
N LEU A 211 8.61 -23.78 22.37
CA LEU A 211 9.41 -24.83 22.99
C LEU A 211 10.82 -24.82 22.42
N VAL A 212 11.79 -25.18 23.26
CA VAL A 212 13.19 -25.42 22.90
C VAL A 212 13.60 -26.75 23.54
N ASP A 213 14.22 -27.65 22.78
CA ASP A 213 14.55 -29.01 23.22
C ASP A 213 13.33 -29.78 23.79
N GLY A 214 12.12 -29.47 23.26
CA GLY A 214 10.84 -30.02 23.72
C GLY A 214 10.34 -29.52 25.09
N GLU A 215 11.00 -28.51 25.69
CA GLU A 215 10.57 -27.86 26.93
C GLU A 215 9.97 -26.48 26.64
N THR A 216 8.82 -26.15 27.24
CA THR A 216 8.19 -24.83 27.08
C THR A 216 9.08 -23.74 27.66
N VAL A 217 9.44 -22.76 26.83
CA VAL A 217 10.22 -21.58 27.22
C VAL A 217 9.36 -20.31 27.30
N HIS A 218 8.31 -20.21 26.48
CA HIS A 218 7.34 -19.11 26.52
C HIS A 218 5.91 -19.63 26.41
N GLU A 219 5.01 -19.03 27.18
CA GLU A 219 3.55 -19.17 27.07
C GLU A 219 2.97 -17.77 26.84
N ILE A 220 2.57 -17.49 25.61
CA ILE A 220 2.13 -16.16 25.18
C ILE A 220 0.60 -16.18 25.08
N PRO A 221 -0.13 -15.45 25.94
CA PRO A 221 -1.58 -15.33 25.83
C PRO A 221 -1.96 -14.67 24.50
N ILE A 222 -3.05 -15.15 23.90
CA ILE A 222 -3.66 -14.52 22.74
C ILE A 222 -5.17 -14.37 22.96
N THR A 223 -5.69 -13.19 22.66
CA THR A 223 -7.13 -12.89 22.66
C THR A 223 -7.58 -12.55 21.24
N LEU A 224 -8.77 -13.04 20.87
CA LEU A 224 -9.45 -12.72 19.63
C LEU A 224 -10.87 -12.24 19.94
N ASP A 225 -11.16 -10.97 19.67
CA ASP A 225 -12.53 -10.45 19.70
C ASP A 225 -13.26 -10.77 18.38
N VAL A 226 -14.22 -11.69 18.42
CA VAL A 226 -15.06 -12.02 17.27
C VAL A 226 -16.24 -11.07 17.22
N ARG A 227 -16.23 -10.18 16.23
CA ARG A 227 -17.26 -9.15 15.99
C ARG A 227 -18.60 -9.76 15.55
N ASP A 228 -19.72 -9.12 15.89
CA ASP A 228 -21.10 -9.57 15.61
C ASP A 228 -21.61 -9.24 14.19
N PHE A 229 -20.70 -9.18 13.21
CA PHE A 229 -21.03 -9.15 11.79
C PHE A 229 -20.25 -10.21 11.02
N MET A 230 -20.38 -10.24 9.70
CA MET A 230 -19.78 -11.25 8.84
C MET A 230 -19.40 -10.64 7.50
N LEU A 231 -18.19 -10.92 7.03
CA LEU A 231 -17.74 -10.48 5.72
C LEU A 231 -18.38 -11.30 4.59
N PRO A 232 -18.59 -10.70 3.40
CA PRO A 232 -19.16 -11.39 2.26
C PRO A 232 -18.22 -12.48 1.72
N ASP A 233 -18.82 -13.47 1.05
CA ASP A 233 -18.08 -14.55 0.40
C ASP A 233 -17.37 -14.11 -0.88
N ILE A 234 -18.04 -13.25 -1.65
CA ILE A 234 -17.44 -12.60 -2.81
C ILE A 234 -16.91 -11.27 -2.28
N PRO A 235 -15.60 -10.99 -2.42
CA PRO A 235 -15.03 -9.73 -1.97
C PRO A 235 -15.68 -8.55 -2.72
N THR A 236 -15.87 -7.45 -2.00
CA THR A 236 -16.31 -6.18 -2.58
C THR A 236 -15.20 -5.56 -3.43
N ALA A 237 -13.95 -5.59 -2.95
CA ALA A 237 -12.74 -5.37 -3.75
C ALA A 237 -12.47 -6.56 -4.68
N LYS A 238 -13.01 -6.52 -5.90
CA LYS A 238 -12.77 -7.59 -6.88
C LYS A 238 -11.33 -7.49 -7.41
N THR A 239 -10.69 -8.64 -7.56
CA THR A 239 -9.34 -8.73 -8.11
C THR A 239 -9.28 -9.70 -9.28
N MET A 240 -8.22 -9.63 -10.08
CA MET A 240 -7.80 -10.73 -10.94
C MET A 240 -6.28 -10.85 -10.93
N ILE A 241 -5.76 -12.07 -10.94
CA ILE A 241 -4.31 -12.32 -10.98
C ILE A 241 -4.03 -13.41 -11.99
N TRP A 242 -3.09 -13.20 -12.90
CA TRP A 242 -2.77 -14.23 -13.88
C TRP A 242 -1.83 -15.30 -13.31
N ILE A 243 -2.05 -16.55 -13.74
CA ILE A 243 -1.11 -17.67 -13.60
C ILE A 243 -0.87 -18.37 -14.94
N GLY A 244 0.35 -18.86 -15.15
CA GLY A 244 0.79 -19.60 -16.33
C GLY A 244 1.01 -21.09 -16.03
N HIS A 245 0.39 -21.98 -16.82
CA HIS A 245 0.52 -23.42 -16.55
C HIS A 245 1.91 -23.94 -16.85
N GLU A 246 2.63 -23.33 -17.78
CA GLU A 246 3.96 -23.72 -18.19
C GLU A 246 4.97 -23.64 -17.03
N ASP A 247 4.94 -22.55 -16.27
CA ASP A 247 5.87 -22.33 -15.16
C ASP A 247 5.51 -23.21 -13.97
N ILE A 248 4.21 -23.33 -13.63
CA ILE A 248 3.73 -24.27 -12.60
C ILE A 248 4.11 -25.71 -12.97
N ASN A 249 3.77 -26.16 -14.18
CA ASN A 249 4.04 -27.54 -14.62
C ASN A 249 5.54 -27.81 -14.66
N PHE A 250 6.35 -26.87 -15.12
CA PHE A 250 7.79 -27.04 -15.14
C PHE A 250 8.35 -27.25 -13.74
N ARG A 251 7.87 -26.49 -12.73
CA ARG A 251 8.31 -26.66 -11.33
C ARG A 251 7.87 -28.00 -10.75
N TYR A 252 6.60 -28.39 -10.93
CA TYR A 252 6.06 -29.58 -10.26
C TYR A 252 6.33 -30.90 -11.00
N LEU A 253 6.42 -30.86 -12.33
CA LEU A 253 6.44 -32.05 -13.20
C LEU A 253 7.72 -32.16 -14.02
N GLY A 254 8.49 -31.08 -14.13
CA GLY A 254 9.72 -31.03 -14.92
C GLY A 254 9.47 -30.95 -16.43
N ASP A 255 8.24 -30.68 -16.85
CA ASP A 255 7.80 -30.50 -18.24
C ASP A 255 6.77 -29.36 -18.27
N GLU A 256 6.94 -28.39 -19.17
CA GLU A 256 6.01 -27.26 -19.34
C GLU A 256 4.65 -27.72 -19.88
N TRP A 257 4.66 -28.75 -20.75
CA TRP A 257 3.50 -29.23 -21.50
C TRP A 257 3.23 -30.73 -21.29
N PRO A 258 2.95 -31.15 -20.04
CA PRO A 258 2.81 -32.55 -19.69
C PRO A 258 1.64 -33.22 -20.42
N GLY A 259 1.95 -34.18 -21.29
CA GLY A 259 0.98 -35.19 -21.73
C GLY A 259 -0.15 -34.75 -22.69
N VAL A 260 0.08 -33.75 -23.56
CA VAL A 260 -0.89 -33.27 -24.57
C VAL A 260 -0.91 -34.11 -25.88
N TYR A 261 -0.05 -35.13 -26.03
CA TYR A 261 0.25 -35.75 -27.33
C TYR A 261 -0.47 -37.06 -27.71
N GLU A 262 -1.66 -37.37 -27.18
CA GLU A 262 -2.49 -38.48 -27.71
C GLU A 262 -3.87 -38.00 -28.18
N TRP A 263 -4.12 -38.17 -29.49
CA TRP A 263 -5.30 -37.75 -30.26
C TRP A 263 -6.65 -38.39 -29.85
N ASP A 264 -6.70 -39.12 -28.73
CA ASP A 264 -7.85 -39.95 -28.35
C ASP A 264 -8.65 -39.41 -27.13
N TYR A 265 -8.40 -38.16 -26.71
CA TYR A 265 -9.15 -37.48 -25.64
C TYR A 265 -9.18 -38.24 -24.29
N GLU A 266 -8.29 -39.22 -24.08
CA GLU A 266 -8.04 -39.81 -22.76
C GLU A 266 -7.01 -38.95 -22.03
N TYR A 267 -7.40 -38.37 -20.89
CA TYR A 267 -6.50 -37.56 -20.06
C TYR A 267 -5.32 -38.40 -19.57
N THR A 268 -4.10 -37.96 -19.88
CA THR A 268 -2.89 -38.59 -19.37
C THR A 268 -2.78 -38.39 -17.86
N LYS A 269 -2.01 -39.23 -17.18
CA LYS A 269 -1.75 -39.06 -15.74
C LYS A 269 -1.10 -37.71 -15.44
N ASP A 270 -0.23 -37.24 -16.32
CA ASP A 270 0.51 -36.00 -16.12
C ASP A 270 -0.40 -34.79 -16.29
N MET A 271 -1.36 -34.83 -17.23
CA MET A 271 -2.41 -33.80 -17.34
C MET A 271 -3.32 -33.77 -16.10
N LEU A 272 -3.73 -34.93 -15.57
CA LEU A 272 -4.53 -34.96 -14.33
C LEU A 272 -3.77 -34.39 -13.14
N ARG A 273 -2.45 -34.63 -13.08
CA ARG A 273 -1.59 -34.04 -12.05
C ARG A 273 -1.41 -32.53 -12.24
N SER A 274 -1.30 -32.06 -13.47
CA SER A 274 -1.27 -30.62 -13.80
C SER A 274 -2.53 -29.92 -13.28
N ILE A 275 -3.71 -30.47 -13.58
CA ILE A 275 -5.00 -29.96 -13.06
C ILE A 275 -5.04 -29.97 -11.53
N GLU A 276 -4.55 -31.03 -10.87
CA GLU A 276 -4.48 -31.09 -9.41
C GLU A 276 -3.61 -29.99 -8.81
N VAL A 277 -2.45 -29.71 -9.42
CA VAL A 277 -1.56 -28.63 -8.98
C VAL A 277 -2.23 -27.27 -9.21
N THR A 278 -2.78 -26.98 -10.39
CA THR A 278 -3.48 -25.71 -10.65
C THR A 278 -4.68 -25.53 -9.70
N ASN A 279 -5.45 -26.58 -9.44
CA ASN A 279 -6.54 -26.55 -8.44
C ASN A 279 -6.04 -26.07 -7.07
N SER A 280 -4.84 -26.49 -6.64
CA SER A 280 -4.28 -26.04 -5.36
C SER A 280 -3.90 -24.55 -5.35
N TYR A 281 -3.50 -23.98 -6.49
CA TYR A 281 -3.31 -22.53 -6.65
C TYR A 281 -4.64 -21.79 -6.52
N HIS A 282 -5.69 -22.27 -7.19
CA HIS A 282 -7.03 -21.69 -7.05
C HIS A 282 -7.55 -21.79 -5.61
N GLN A 283 -7.33 -22.91 -4.91
CA GLN A 283 -7.70 -23.03 -3.50
C GLN A 283 -6.92 -22.06 -2.60
N LEU A 284 -5.61 -21.89 -2.81
CA LEU A 284 -4.83 -20.90 -2.07
C LEU A 284 -5.34 -19.46 -2.34
N ALA A 285 -5.55 -19.11 -3.60
CA ALA A 285 -6.09 -17.82 -4.02
C ALA A 285 -7.44 -17.51 -3.37
N HIS A 286 -8.33 -18.50 -3.34
CA HIS A 286 -9.67 -18.37 -2.77
C HIS A 286 -9.63 -18.11 -1.26
N ARG A 287 -8.68 -18.72 -0.53
CA ARG A 287 -8.42 -18.40 0.88
C ARG A 287 -7.87 -17.00 1.10
N HIS A 288 -7.40 -16.33 0.05
CA HIS A 288 -6.91 -14.96 0.06
C HIS A 288 -7.87 -13.94 -0.55
N LYS A 289 -9.13 -14.33 -0.82
CA LYS A 289 -10.12 -13.46 -1.48
C LYS A 289 -9.63 -12.89 -2.81
N VAL A 290 -8.66 -13.55 -3.46
CA VAL A 290 -8.21 -13.17 -4.81
C VAL A 290 -8.69 -14.18 -5.84
N SER A 291 -8.95 -13.70 -7.05
CA SER A 291 -9.39 -14.56 -8.15
C SER A 291 -8.27 -14.74 -9.17
N LEU A 292 -7.98 -16.00 -9.53
CA LEU A 292 -7.00 -16.29 -10.57
C LEU A 292 -7.66 -16.33 -11.96
N ILE A 293 -6.95 -15.80 -12.94
CA ILE A 293 -7.18 -15.98 -14.37
C ILE A 293 -5.98 -16.71 -14.97
N GLU A 294 -6.14 -17.29 -16.15
CA GLU A 294 -5.14 -18.15 -16.77
C GLU A 294 -5.12 -17.97 -18.29
N GLY A 295 -4.12 -18.54 -18.96
CA GLY A 295 -4.06 -18.64 -20.42
C GLY A 295 -4.86 -19.82 -20.99
N ASN A 296 -5.04 -19.85 -22.32
CA ASN A 296 -5.79 -20.87 -23.06
C ASN A 296 -4.91 -22.07 -23.50
N GLU A 297 -4.03 -22.50 -22.63
CA GLU A 297 -2.79 -23.21 -22.96
C GLU A 297 -2.89 -24.74 -23.14
N TYR A 298 -4.00 -25.37 -22.78
CA TYR A 298 -4.08 -26.85 -22.79
C TYR A 298 -4.21 -27.51 -24.17
N ASP A 299 -4.53 -26.77 -25.25
CA ASP A 299 -4.54 -27.28 -26.63
C ASP A 299 -4.92 -26.14 -27.59
N GLU A 300 -3.96 -25.64 -28.36
CA GLU A 300 -4.05 -24.45 -29.22
C GLU A 300 -4.72 -24.66 -30.58
N SER A 301 -5.29 -25.83 -30.88
CA SER A 301 -5.89 -26.05 -32.21
C SER A 301 -7.17 -25.21 -32.41
N LEU A 302 -7.34 -24.55 -33.55
CA LEU A 302 -8.59 -23.85 -33.92
C LEU A 302 -9.86 -24.74 -33.88
N GLU A 303 -9.71 -26.05 -33.71
CA GLU A 303 -10.80 -27.03 -33.73
C GLU A 303 -11.27 -27.45 -32.33
N THR A 304 -10.57 -27.03 -31.24
CA THR A 304 -10.89 -27.44 -29.87
C THR A 304 -12.15 -26.71 -29.37
N PRO A 305 -13.26 -27.42 -29.07
CA PRO A 305 -14.49 -26.76 -28.62
C PRO A 305 -14.36 -26.11 -27.23
N VAL A 306 -15.08 -25.01 -26.98
CA VAL A 306 -15.10 -24.32 -25.68
C VAL A 306 -15.39 -25.28 -24.52
N GLU A 307 -16.31 -26.22 -24.69
CA GLU A 307 -16.65 -27.23 -23.68
C GLU A 307 -15.44 -28.07 -23.23
N VAL A 308 -14.55 -28.43 -24.16
CA VAL A 308 -13.35 -29.22 -23.86
C VAL A 308 -12.34 -28.36 -23.11
N MET A 309 -12.17 -27.10 -23.52
CA MET A 309 -11.29 -26.16 -22.84
C MET A 309 -11.77 -25.87 -21.42
N MET A 310 -13.09 -25.82 -21.19
CA MET A 310 -13.67 -25.45 -19.90
C MET A 310 -13.81 -26.61 -18.92
N TRP A 311 -13.81 -27.86 -19.38
CA TRP A 311 -13.90 -29.03 -18.49
C TRP A 311 -12.97 -28.98 -17.25
N PRO A 312 -11.65 -28.69 -17.36
CA PRO A 312 -10.78 -28.64 -16.19
C PRO A 312 -11.04 -27.41 -15.29
N ARG A 313 -11.76 -26.40 -15.80
CA ARG A 313 -12.05 -25.12 -15.14
C ARG A 313 -13.38 -25.08 -14.40
N LEU A 314 -14.30 -25.95 -14.80
CA LEU A 314 -15.62 -26.03 -14.19
C LEU A 314 -15.59 -26.18 -12.66
N PRO A 315 -14.65 -26.91 -12.02
CA PRO A 315 -14.63 -27.02 -10.57
C PRO A 315 -14.44 -25.69 -9.84
N TRP A 316 -13.50 -24.84 -10.26
CA TRP A 316 -13.29 -23.53 -9.63
C TRP A 316 -14.29 -22.48 -10.08
N LEU A 317 -14.88 -22.60 -11.27
CA LEU A 317 -15.96 -21.69 -11.72
C LEU A 317 -17.31 -21.98 -11.03
N SER A 318 -17.64 -23.25 -10.83
CA SER A 318 -18.91 -23.65 -10.20
C SER A 318 -18.90 -23.61 -8.68
N GLY A 319 -17.72 -23.48 -8.07
CA GLY A 319 -17.53 -23.54 -6.63
C GLY A 319 -17.35 -24.95 -6.07
N SER A 320 -17.44 -26.01 -6.89
CA SER A 320 -17.30 -27.40 -6.40
C SER A 320 -15.90 -27.71 -5.88
N LEU A 321 -14.86 -27.01 -6.37
CA LEU A 321 -13.49 -27.12 -5.86
C LEU A 321 -13.34 -26.58 -4.43
N PHE A 322 -14.21 -25.66 -4.02
CA PHE A 322 -14.12 -24.97 -2.73
C PHE A 322 -15.03 -25.62 -1.69
N THR A 323 -14.94 -26.93 -1.55
CA THR A 323 -15.75 -27.75 -0.63
C THR A 323 -14.89 -28.64 0.27
N PRO A 324 -15.39 -29.05 1.45
CA PRO A 324 -14.65 -29.95 2.32
C PRO A 324 -14.31 -31.30 1.68
N GLU A 325 -15.14 -31.77 0.74
CA GLU A 325 -14.87 -32.99 -0.04
C GLU A 325 -13.61 -32.89 -0.90
N GLU A 326 -13.29 -31.68 -1.38
CA GLU A 326 -12.09 -31.36 -2.16
C GLU A 326 -10.94 -30.83 -1.29
N GLY A 327 -11.04 -31.01 0.04
CA GLY A 327 -10.00 -30.57 0.98
C GLY A 327 -10.01 -29.07 1.28
N TYR A 328 -11.09 -28.35 0.95
CA TYR A 328 -11.21 -26.91 1.17
C TYR A 328 -12.16 -26.58 2.32
N GLU A 329 -11.68 -25.81 3.28
CA GLU A 329 -12.49 -25.10 4.27
C GLU A 329 -11.90 -23.70 4.44
N GLY A 330 -12.76 -22.68 4.47
CA GLY A 330 -12.31 -21.30 4.51
C GLY A 330 -13.34 -20.34 3.94
N ILE A 331 -12.88 -19.14 3.62
CA ILE A 331 -13.64 -18.05 3.00
C ILE A 331 -14.32 -18.53 1.72
N GLY A 332 -15.57 -18.14 1.51
CA GLY A 332 -16.30 -18.38 0.25
C GLY A 332 -16.52 -19.85 -0.09
N MET A 333 -16.56 -20.74 0.91
CA MET A 333 -16.86 -22.16 0.71
C MET A 333 -18.12 -22.37 -0.15
N GLY A 334 -17.97 -23.13 -1.24
CA GLY A 334 -19.02 -23.44 -2.21
C GLY A 334 -19.31 -22.31 -3.22
N ILE A 335 -18.59 -21.20 -3.17
CA ILE A 335 -18.68 -20.09 -4.13
C ILE A 335 -17.51 -20.22 -5.11
N GLY A 336 -17.77 -20.06 -6.39
CA GLY A 336 -16.77 -20.16 -7.46
C GLY A 336 -16.00 -18.86 -7.71
N SER A 337 -15.09 -18.91 -8.68
CA SER A 337 -14.35 -17.73 -9.12
C SER A 337 -15.28 -16.71 -9.80
N ASN A 338 -15.12 -15.44 -9.45
CA ASN A 338 -15.99 -14.36 -9.92
C ASN A 338 -15.55 -13.74 -11.26
N VAL A 339 -14.48 -14.27 -11.87
CA VAL A 339 -13.91 -13.75 -13.11
C VAL A 339 -13.36 -14.87 -13.99
N PHE A 340 -13.42 -14.67 -15.30
CA PHE A 340 -12.78 -15.53 -16.28
C PHE A 340 -12.24 -14.70 -17.47
N SER A 341 -10.94 -14.76 -17.70
CA SER A 341 -10.30 -14.12 -18.86
C SER A 341 -10.25 -15.11 -20.02
N ILE A 342 -10.81 -14.71 -21.16
CA ILE A 342 -10.70 -15.48 -22.40
C ILE A 342 -9.46 -14.95 -23.14
N SER A 343 -8.50 -15.84 -23.39
CA SER A 343 -7.28 -15.54 -24.15
C SER A 343 -6.49 -14.36 -23.59
N THR A 344 -6.13 -14.47 -22.30
CA THR A 344 -5.27 -13.50 -21.62
C THR A 344 -4.06 -13.10 -22.47
N TYR A 345 -3.71 -11.82 -22.45
CA TYR A 345 -2.60 -11.22 -23.22
C TYR A 345 -2.75 -11.30 -24.75
N GLY A 346 -3.98 -11.33 -25.28
CA GLY A 346 -4.23 -11.33 -26.72
C GLY A 346 -4.02 -12.68 -27.40
N SER A 347 -3.97 -13.77 -26.65
CA SER A 347 -3.69 -15.13 -27.15
C SER A 347 -4.88 -15.81 -27.88
N PHE A 348 -5.75 -15.05 -28.54
CA PHE A 348 -6.94 -15.61 -29.21
C PHE A 348 -6.67 -15.99 -30.66
N ARG A 349 -7.08 -17.20 -31.04
CA ARG A 349 -6.67 -17.89 -32.27
C ARG A 349 -7.19 -17.27 -33.57
N TRP A 350 -8.10 -16.31 -33.46
CA TRP A 350 -8.80 -15.66 -34.58
C TRP A 350 -8.49 -14.17 -34.68
N GLU A 351 -7.39 -13.70 -34.09
CA GLU A 351 -6.93 -12.29 -34.16
C GLU A 351 -6.73 -11.77 -35.59
N ASP A 352 -6.17 -12.61 -36.46
CA ASP A 352 -5.96 -12.37 -37.90
C ASP A 352 -7.21 -12.67 -38.75
N GLY A 353 -8.31 -13.05 -38.10
CA GLY A 353 -9.56 -13.46 -38.73
C GLY A 353 -10.35 -12.31 -39.34
N THR A 354 -11.47 -12.68 -39.97
CA THR A 354 -12.47 -11.75 -40.45
C THR A 354 -13.39 -11.27 -39.32
N LYS A 355 -14.18 -10.23 -39.61
CA LYS A 355 -15.24 -9.78 -38.70
C LYS A 355 -16.22 -10.89 -38.35
N GLU A 356 -16.57 -11.71 -39.33
CA GLU A 356 -17.45 -12.86 -39.15
C GLU A 356 -16.83 -13.93 -38.24
N ASP A 357 -15.51 -14.11 -38.26
CA ASP A 357 -14.81 -15.01 -37.35
C ASP A 357 -14.87 -14.48 -35.90
N MET A 358 -14.61 -13.19 -35.69
CA MET A 358 -14.79 -12.54 -34.38
C MET A 358 -16.21 -12.72 -33.85
N TRP A 359 -17.21 -12.51 -34.71
CA TRP A 359 -18.62 -12.70 -34.33
C TRP A 359 -18.94 -14.15 -33.96
N SER A 360 -18.45 -15.11 -34.73
CA SER A 360 -18.70 -16.52 -34.46
C SER A 360 -18.12 -16.94 -33.11
N ASN A 361 -16.85 -16.59 -32.85
CA ASN A 361 -16.16 -17.01 -31.63
C ASN A 361 -16.73 -16.32 -30.37
N THR A 362 -16.98 -15.00 -30.43
CA THR A 362 -17.62 -14.31 -29.29
C THR A 362 -19.02 -14.83 -29.00
N THR A 363 -19.80 -15.20 -30.04
CA THR A 363 -21.11 -15.84 -29.87
C THR A 363 -20.97 -17.20 -29.19
N GLU A 364 -20.00 -18.02 -29.58
CA GLU A 364 -19.77 -19.33 -28.98
C GLU A 364 -19.44 -19.23 -27.48
N TRP A 365 -18.54 -18.32 -27.09
CA TRP A 365 -18.20 -18.10 -25.69
C TRP A 365 -19.37 -17.57 -24.86
N VAL A 366 -20.10 -16.56 -25.36
CA VAL A 366 -21.28 -16.04 -24.66
C VAL A 366 -22.34 -17.13 -24.52
N ASP A 367 -22.65 -17.85 -25.61
CA ASP A 367 -23.64 -18.93 -25.57
C ASP A 367 -23.21 -20.04 -24.58
N TRP A 368 -21.91 -20.34 -24.47
CA TRP A 368 -21.43 -21.29 -23.48
C TRP A 368 -21.70 -20.81 -22.05
N PHE A 369 -21.25 -19.61 -21.69
CA PHE A 369 -21.45 -19.04 -20.35
C PHE A 369 -22.94 -18.88 -19.99
N GLU A 370 -23.78 -18.41 -20.91
CA GLU A 370 -25.22 -18.24 -20.67
C GLU A 370 -25.97 -19.57 -20.49
N ASN A 371 -25.40 -20.68 -20.96
CA ASN A 371 -25.95 -22.03 -20.78
C ASN A 371 -25.38 -22.77 -19.56
N GLN A 372 -24.39 -22.21 -18.86
CA GLN A 372 -23.86 -22.80 -17.62
C GLN A 372 -24.67 -22.38 -16.39
N ASP A 373 -24.82 -23.30 -15.45
CA ASP A 373 -25.31 -23.01 -14.10
C ASP A 373 -24.13 -23.02 -13.13
N LEU A 374 -23.37 -21.93 -13.09
CA LEU A 374 -22.15 -21.82 -12.28
C LEU A 374 -22.41 -21.56 -10.80
N GLY A 375 -23.65 -21.25 -10.40
CA GLY A 375 -23.98 -20.91 -9.00
C GLY A 375 -23.36 -19.60 -8.47
N THR A 376 -22.36 -19.06 -9.16
CA THR A 376 -21.63 -17.84 -8.82
C THR A 376 -21.71 -16.84 -9.98
N PRO A 377 -21.94 -15.54 -9.71
CA PRO A 377 -21.79 -14.51 -10.73
C PRO A 377 -20.34 -14.42 -11.19
N THR A 378 -20.05 -14.91 -12.40
CA THR A 378 -18.72 -14.84 -13.02
C THR A 378 -18.71 -13.79 -14.13
N GLU A 379 -17.87 -12.77 -13.98
CA GLU A 379 -17.59 -11.80 -15.05
C GLU A 379 -16.59 -12.41 -16.03
N TYR A 380 -16.94 -12.46 -17.31
CA TYR A 380 -16.03 -12.94 -18.35
C TYR A 380 -15.79 -11.85 -19.39
N PHE A 381 -14.61 -11.87 -20.01
CA PHE A 381 -14.21 -10.89 -21.01
C PHE A 381 -13.19 -11.49 -21.97
N LEU A 382 -13.06 -10.89 -23.16
CA LEU A 382 -11.98 -11.20 -24.10
C LEU A 382 -10.85 -10.18 -23.90
N TYR A 383 -9.68 -10.67 -23.48
CA TYR A 383 -8.48 -9.84 -23.38
C TYR A 383 -7.87 -9.70 -24.78
N LEU A 384 -8.07 -8.54 -25.39
CA LEU A 384 -7.69 -8.30 -26.78
C LEU A 384 -6.19 -8.13 -26.97
N ILE A 385 -5.52 -7.33 -26.15
CA ILE A 385 -4.10 -7.06 -26.36
C ILE A 385 -3.48 -6.39 -25.14
N ASP A 386 -2.22 -6.73 -24.87
CA ASP A 386 -1.43 -6.16 -23.79
C ASP A 386 -0.69 -4.89 -24.23
N GLU A 387 -0.76 -3.83 -23.44
CA GLU A 387 0.02 -2.58 -23.50
C GLU A 387 0.30 -2.05 -24.92
N THR A 388 -0.74 -2.00 -25.76
CA THR A 388 -0.56 -1.71 -27.19
C THR A 388 -0.47 -0.23 -27.54
N ASP A 389 0.30 0.08 -28.59
CA ASP A 389 0.27 1.35 -29.33
C ASP A 389 -0.46 1.25 -30.69
N ASP A 390 -0.97 0.07 -31.07
CA ASP A 390 -1.78 -0.14 -32.28
C ASP A 390 -3.28 0.07 -31.99
N TYR A 391 -3.63 1.31 -31.64
CA TYR A 391 -5.02 1.70 -31.37
C TYR A 391 -5.99 1.41 -32.53
N PRO A 392 -5.62 1.62 -33.82
CA PRO A 392 -6.49 1.24 -34.93
C PRO A 392 -6.82 -0.26 -34.98
N LEU A 393 -5.88 -1.13 -34.59
CA LEU A 393 -6.12 -2.57 -34.50
C LEU A 393 -7.06 -2.91 -33.34
N LEU A 394 -6.81 -2.34 -32.17
CA LEU A 394 -7.65 -2.53 -30.98
C LEU A 394 -9.10 -2.05 -31.24
N GLU A 395 -9.27 -0.84 -31.77
CA GLU A 395 -10.59 -0.30 -32.14
C GLU A 395 -11.28 -1.14 -33.23
N LYS A 396 -10.52 -1.68 -34.19
CA LYS A 396 -11.08 -2.60 -35.20
C LYS A 396 -11.67 -3.85 -34.53
N TRP A 397 -10.97 -4.47 -33.59
CA TRP A 397 -11.48 -5.67 -32.90
C TRP A 397 -12.65 -5.34 -31.97
N ALA A 398 -12.53 -4.30 -31.13
CA ALA A 398 -13.60 -3.88 -30.23
C ALA A 398 -14.88 -3.50 -31.00
N SER A 399 -14.77 -2.70 -32.07
CA SER A 399 -15.92 -2.33 -32.91
C SER A 399 -16.54 -3.53 -33.66
N TRP A 400 -15.76 -4.58 -33.94
CA TRP A 400 -16.31 -5.82 -34.47
C TRP A 400 -17.17 -6.53 -33.42
N MET A 401 -16.71 -6.65 -32.17
CA MET A 401 -17.47 -7.24 -31.07
C MET A 401 -18.78 -6.48 -30.82
N ASP A 402 -18.71 -5.15 -30.73
CA ASP A 402 -19.87 -4.24 -30.55
C ASP A 402 -20.96 -4.40 -31.60
N SER A 403 -20.54 -4.70 -32.83
CA SER A 403 -21.43 -4.82 -33.97
C SER A 403 -21.88 -6.26 -34.25
N ASN A 404 -21.56 -7.19 -33.36
CA ASN A 404 -22.04 -8.56 -33.44
C ASN A 404 -23.59 -8.60 -33.44
N PRO A 405 -24.23 -9.22 -34.45
CA PRO A 405 -25.69 -9.28 -34.53
C PRO A 405 -26.32 -10.34 -33.60
N GLY A 406 -25.51 -11.21 -32.98
CA GLY A 406 -25.92 -12.30 -32.10
C GLY A 406 -25.66 -12.02 -30.61
N SER A 407 -25.62 -13.09 -29.81
CA SER A 407 -25.34 -13.03 -28.37
C SER A 407 -23.93 -12.54 -28.07
N GLY A 408 -22.96 -12.81 -28.95
CA GLY A 408 -21.56 -12.40 -28.78
C GLY A 408 -21.34 -10.89 -28.60
N LYS A 409 -22.33 -10.04 -28.90
CA LYS A 409 -22.31 -8.61 -28.55
C LYS A 409 -22.20 -8.36 -27.04
N LYS A 410 -22.59 -9.33 -26.21
CA LYS A 410 -22.49 -9.24 -24.75
C LYS A 410 -21.09 -9.53 -24.22
N MET A 411 -20.15 -9.96 -25.06
CA MET A 411 -18.76 -10.21 -24.67
C MET A 411 -18.04 -8.87 -24.45
N PRO A 412 -17.61 -8.54 -23.22
CA PRO A 412 -16.81 -7.34 -22.99
C PRO A 412 -15.42 -7.49 -23.60
N SER A 413 -14.97 -6.42 -24.26
CA SER A 413 -13.60 -6.25 -24.73
C SER A 413 -12.74 -5.56 -23.67
N MET A 414 -11.61 -6.17 -23.31
CA MET A 414 -10.65 -5.62 -22.35
C MET A 414 -9.26 -5.52 -22.99
N ALA A 415 -8.54 -4.47 -22.65
CA ALA A 415 -7.13 -4.30 -23.01
C ALA A 415 -6.42 -3.47 -21.93
N THR A 416 -5.13 -3.74 -21.72
CA THR A 416 -4.27 -2.86 -20.93
C THR A 416 -3.87 -1.67 -21.80
N ILE A 417 -4.29 -0.49 -21.38
CA ILE A 417 -4.16 0.76 -22.13
C ILE A 417 -4.23 1.94 -21.17
N ARG A 418 -3.61 3.05 -21.56
CA ARG A 418 -3.80 4.34 -20.92
C ARG A 418 -5.27 4.80 -21.02
N LEU A 419 -5.87 5.17 -19.90
CA LEU A 419 -7.29 5.55 -19.82
C LEU A 419 -7.64 6.68 -20.81
N THR A 420 -6.83 7.73 -20.87
CA THR A 420 -7.03 8.88 -21.74
C THR A 420 -7.03 8.50 -23.24
N HIS A 421 -6.13 7.61 -23.66
CA HIS A 421 -6.08 7.10 -25.02
C HIS A 421 -7.30 6.24 -25.36
N SER A 422 -7.85 5.52 -24.38
CA SER A 422 -8.99 4.64 -24.62
C SER A 422 -10.23 5.40 -25.12
N LEU A 423 -10.45 6.62 -24.59
CA LEU A 423 -11.58 7.47 -24.98
C LEU A 423 -11.42 8.07 -26.38
N GLU A 424 -10.22 8.51 -26.73
CA GLU A 424 -9.97 9.19 -28.01
C GLU A 424 -9.80 8.19 -29.17
N LEU A 425 -9.06 7.11 -28.93
CA LEU A 425 -8.53 6.26 -29.99
C LEU A 425 -9.23 4.92 -30.10
N THR A 426 -9.86 4.43 -29.03
CA THR A 426 -10.55 3.13 -28.99
C THR A 426 -11.93 3.22 -28.32
N PRO A 427 -12.84 4.09 -28.80
CA PRO A 427 -14.13 4.33 -28.15
C PRO A 427 -15.03 3.09 -28.06
N SER A 428 -14.81 2.05 -28.87
CA SER A 428 -15.54 0.78 -28.76
C SER A 428 -15.02 -0.16 -27.67
N LEU A 429 -13.88 0.12 -27.03
CA LEU A 429 -13.35 -0.73 -25.96
C LEU A 429 -14.24 -0.67 -24.70
N ASP A 430 -14.68 -1.81 -24.17
CA ASP A 430 -15.60 -1.85 -23.03
C ASP A 430 -14.89 -1.63 -21.69
N ILE A 431 -13.68 -2.19 -21.53
CA ILE A 431 -12.94 -2.23 -20.27
C ILE A 431 -11.48 -1.78 -20.50
N PRO A 432 -11.20 -0.46 -20.58
CA PRO A 432 -9.85 0.03 -20.41
C PRO A 432 -9.30 -0.36 -19.04
N THR A 433 -8.13 -1.00 -19.03
CA THR A 433 -7.42 -1.37 -17.80
C THR A 433 -6.08 -0.63 -17.76
N SER A 434 -5.87 0.24 -16.78
CA SER A 434 -4.70 1.13 -16.73
C SER A 434 -3.74 0.77 -15.59
N ALA A 435 -2.45 1.02 -15.81
CA ALA A 435 -1.45 0.75 -14.78
C ALA A 435 -1.67 1.68 -13.57
N GLY A 436 -1.43 1.15 -12.36
CA GLY A 436 -1.40 1.80 -11.05
C GLY A 436 -0.30 2.84 -10.88
N GLY A 437 0.02 3.55 -11.95
CA GLY A 437 0.91 4.70 -11.96
C GLY A 437 0.15 6.00 -11.67
N TYR A 438 0.92 7.04 -11.44
CA TYR A 438 0.46 8.40 -11.19
C TYR A 438 0.61 9.23 -12.47
N TRP A 439 -0.38 10.06 -12.74
CA TRP A 439 -0.52 10.78 -13.99
C TRP A 439 -1.01 12.20 -13.74
N CYS A 440 -0.95 13.06 -14.76
CA CYS A 440 -1.54 14.39 -14.67
C CYS A 440 -3.03 14.31 -14.26
N ASN A 441 -3.34 14.90 -13.10
CA ASN A 441 -4.65 14.83 -12.43
C ASN A 441 -5.80 15.14 -13.39
N LYS A 442 -5.80 16.35 -13.96
CA LYS A 442 -6.94 16.85 -14.75
C LYS A 442 -7.35 15.96 -15.93
N PRO A 443 -6.48 15.61 -16.90
CA PRO A 443 -6.90 14.78 -18.02
C PRO A 443 -7.35 13.38 -17.60
N TRP A 444 -6.77 12.83 -16.53
CA TRP A 444 -7.15 11.53 -16.02
C TRP A 444 -8.48 11.55 -15.28
N GLN A 445 -8.71 12.55 -14.43
CA GLN A 445 -10.00 12.73 -13.77
C GLN A 445 -11.13 12.93 -14.79
N GLU A 446 -10.92 13.79 -15.79
CA GLU A 446 -11.90 14.00 -16.87
C GLU A 446 -12.19 12.70 -17.66
N ALA A 447 -11.17 11.87 -17.88
CA ALA A 447 -11.31 10.60 -18.57
C ALA A 447 -12.03 9.54 -17.72
N TYR A 448 -11.68 9.47 -16.43
CA TYR A 448 -12.31 8.60 -15.45
C TYR A 448 -13.80 8.94 -15.31
N ASP A 449 -14.14 10.21 -15.03
CA ASP A 449 -15.53 10.68 -14.93
C ASP A 449 -16.33 10.35 -16.20
N THR A 450 -15.68 10.45 -17.36
CA THR A 450 -16.30 10.14 -18.64
C THR A 450 -16.59 8.65 -18.77
N ILE A 451 -15.63 7.76 -18.49
CA ILE A 451 -15.83 6.30 -18.58
C ILE A 451 -16.86 5.82 -17.56
N THR A 452 -16.76 6.23 -16.30
CA THR A 452 -17.66 5.77 -15.23
C THR A 452 -19.09 6.30 -15.38
N SER A 453 -19.29 7.40 -16.11
CA SER A 453 -20.62 7.86 -16.50
C SER A 453 -21.31 7.00 -17.58
N MET A 454 -20.55 6.13 -18.28
CA MET A 454 -21.08 5.27 -19.34
C MET A 454 -21.52 3.91 -18.77
N PRO A 455 -22.83 3.58 -18.77
CA PRO A 455 -23.34 2.37 -18.12
C PRO A 455 -22.91 1.05 -18.80
N ASP A 456 -22.40 1.14 -20.02
CA ASP A 456 -21.94 -0.02 -20.80
C ASP A 456 -20.41 -0.21 -20.73
N LYS A 457 -19.68 0.65 -20.01
CA LYS A 457 -18.22 0.56 -19.82
C LYS A 457 -17.86 0.31 -18.36
N LYS A 458 -16.64 -0.16 -18.14
CA LYS A 458 -16.02 -0.34 -16.81
C LYS A 458 -14.60 0.23 -16.82
N PHE A 459 -14.02 0.50 -15.66
CA PHE A 459 -12.63 0.93 -15.56
C PHE A 459 -11.85 0.12 -14.53
N TRP A 460 -10.78 -0.54 -14.99
CA TRP A 460 -9.95 -1.37 -14.12
C TRP A 460 -8.54 -0.80 -13.98
N MET A 461 -7.89 -1.15 -12.88
CA MET A 461 -6.50 -0.80 -12.60
C MET A 461 -5.64 -2.06 -12.53
N TYR A 462 -4.34 -1.96 -12.78
CA TYR A 462 -3.41 -3.07 -12.57
C TYR A 462 -2.05 -2.66 -12.02
N ASN A 463 -1.39 -3.58 -11.28
CA ASN A 463 -0.13 -3.34 -10.58
C ASN A 463 -0.23 -2.20 -9.54
N GLY A 464 0.88 -1.59 -9.14
CA GLY A 464 0.88 -0.48 -8.20
C GLY A 464 2.25 0.16 -8.14
N GLN A 465 2.29 1.48 -7.99
CA GLN A 465 3.51 2.28 -8.06
C GLN A 465 3.45 3.48 -7.12
N ARG A 466 4.51 3.67 -6.30
CA ARG A 466 4.65 4.85 -5.45
C ARG A 466 4.99 6.10 -6.29
N PRO A 467 4.48 7.30 -5.92
CA PRO A 467 3.67 7.56 -4.73
C PRO A 467 2.15 7.45 -4.97
N GLY A 468 1.70 7.09 -6.18
CA GLY A 468 0.27 7.02 -6.50
C GLY A 468 -0.48 5.93 -5.72
N THR A 469 0.14 4.78 -5.50
CA THR A 469 -0.40 3.69 -4.68
C THR A 469 0.73 2.95 -3.98
N GLY A 470 0.39 1.99 -3.12
CA GLY A 470 1.34 0.95 -2.74
C GLY A 470 1.80 0.11 -3.94
N THR A 471 2.92 -0.58 -3.78
CA THR A 471 3.51 -1.54 -4.71
C THR A 471 3.45 -2.98 -4.16
N PHE A 472 3.83 -3.93 -5.02
CA PHE A 472 4.09 -5.32 -4.63
C PHE A 472 5.59 -5.63 -4.51
N ALA A 473 6.47 -4.65 -4.32
CA ALA A 473 7.89 -4.92 -4.08
C ALA A 473 8.13 -5.64 -2.74
N THR A 474 9.03 -6.61 -2.73
CA THR A 474 9.34 -7.40 -1.52
C THR A 474 9.83 -6.50 -0.37
N GLU A 475 10.60 -5.48 -0.70
CA GLU A 475 11.17 -4.48 0.21
C GLU A 475 10.24 -3.31 0.55
N ASP A 476 9.04 -3.25 -0.06
CA ASP A 476 8.03 -2.25 0.33
C ASP A 476 7.46 -2.57 1.72
N ASP A 477 6.83 -1.60 2.37
CA ASP A 477 6.20 -1.75 3.68
C ASP A 477 5.06 -2.79 3.65
N GLY A 478 4.77 -3.45 4.77
CA GLY A 478 3.67 -4.43 4.84
C GLY A 478 2.29 -3.80 4.59
N ILE A 479 2.18 -2.49 4.82
CA ILE A 479 1.00 -1.67 4.55
C ILE A 479 0.75 -1.46 3.05
N SER A 480 1.79 -1.51 2.23
CA SER A 480 1.71 -1.15 0.81
C SER A 480 0.62 -1.92 0.02
N PRO A 481 0.51 -3.26 0.11
CA PRO A 481 -0.60 -3.97 -0.54
C PRO A 481 -2.00 -3.66 0.03
N ARG A 482 -2.11 -3.15 1.26
CA ARG A 482 -3.40 -2.69 1.83
C ARG A 482 -3.85 -1.40 1.16
N VAL A 483 -2.94 -0.44 0.94
CA VAL A 483 -3.19 0.83 0.25
C VAL A 483 -3.86 0.62 -1.10
N ILE A 484 -3.50 -0.44 -1.83
CA ILE A 484 -4.10 -0.78 -3.13
C ILE A 484 -5.61 -1.04 -3.01
N ALA A 485 -6.05 -1.79 -2.00
CA ALA A 485 -7.46 -2.09 -1.81
C ALA A 485 -8.24 -0.89 -1.27
N TRP A 486 -7.62 -0.05 -0.44
CA TRP A 486 -8.22 1.21 0.00
C TRP A 486 -8.35 2.20 -1.16
N THR A 487 -7.34 2.29 -2.03
CA THR A 487 -7.38 3.05 -3.28
C THR A 487 -8.53 2.57 -4.16
N GLN A 488 -8.73 1.24 -4.25
CA GLN A 488 -9.84 0.65 -4.99
C GLN A 488 -11.19 1.13 -4.48
N TYR A 489 -11.35 1.25 -3.16
CA TYR A 489 -12.56 1.79 -2.53
C TYR A 489 -12.74 3.29 -2.82
N LYS A 490 -11.73 4.11 -2.51
CA LYS A 490 -11.76 5.58 -2.68
C LYS A 490 -12.12 5.98 -4.11
N MET A 491 -11.54 5.29 -5.09
CA MET A 491 -11.67 5.62 -6.50
C MET A 491 -12.73 4.81 -7.23
N ASP A 492 -13.60 4.08 -6.51
CA ASP A 492 -14.66 3.21 -7.06
C ASP A 492 -14.18 2.35 -8.26
N ILE A 493 -13.00 1.73 -8.11
CA ILE A 493 -12.37 0.93 -9.16
C ILE A 493 -12.95 -0.48 -9.13
N GLU A 494 -13.63 -0.91 -10.19
CA GLU A 494 -14.43 -2.14 -10.09
C GLU A 494 -13.59 -3.42 -10.05
N ARG A 495 -12.32 -3.38 -10.49
CA ARG A 495 -11.40 -4.51 -10.39
C ARG A 495 -9.94 -4.07 -10.41
N TRP A 496 -9.12 -4.73 -9.57
CA TRP A 496 -7.68 -4.60 -9.58
C TRP A 496 -6.98 -5.84 -10.15
N PHE A 497 -6.10 -5.67 -11.13
CA PHE A 497 -5.36 -6.74 -11.78
C PHE A 497 -3.90 -6.78 -11.31
N TYR A 498 -3.36 -7.97 -11.09
CA TYR A 498 -1.91 -8.17 -10.94
C TYR A 498 -1.41 -9.14 -12.00
N TRP A 499 -0.36 -8.73 -12.73
CA TRP A 499 -0.02 -9.30 -14.02
C TRP A 499 0.47 -10.75 -13.98
N ALA A 500 1.02 -11.23 -12.86
CA ALA A 500 1.37 -12.64 -12.68
C ALA A 500 1.52 -13.00 -11.19
N ALA A 501 1.20 -14.24 -10.81
CA ALA A 501 1.50 -14.76 -9.46
C ALA A 501 2.66 -15.77 -9.44
N ASP A 502 3.06 -16.28 -10.60
CA ASP A 502 3.92 -17.44 -10.77
C ASP A 502 4.98 -17.26 -11.88
N TYR A 503 5.42 -16.02 -12.12
CA TYR A 503 6.48 -15.68 -13.08
C TYR A 503 7.84 -16.25 -12.64
N TYR A 504 8.02 -17.55 -12.85
CA TYR A 504 9.15 -18.31 -12.33
C TYR A 504 10.31 -18.37 -13.34
N HIS A 505 10.05 -18.02 -14.59
CA HIS A 505 11.04 -17.89 -15.65
C HIS A 505 11.15 -16.44 -16.12
N ASN A 506 12.26 -15.77 -15.76
CA ASN A 506 12.48 -14.36 -16.07
C ASN A 506 12.97 -14.12 -17.50
N TYR A 507 12.20 -14.57 -18.48
CA TYR A 507 12.56 -14.47 -19.89
C TYR A 507 12.53 -13.03 -20.42
N GLN A 508 11.71 -12.13 -19.84
CA GLN A 508 11.62 -10.72 -20.26
C GLN A 508 12.90 -9.96 -19.93
N GLY A 509 13.51 -10.24 -18.77
CA GLY A 509 14.83 -9.73 -18.40
C GLY A 509 15.98 -10.32 -19.22
N GLY A 510 15.72 -11.34 -20.04
CA GLY A 510 16.77 -12.17 -20.64
C GLY A 510 17.47 -13.08 -19.62
N GLU A 511 16.87 -13.25 -18.45
CA GLU A 511 17.30 -14.16 -17.39
C GLU A 511 16.61 -15.53 -17.57
N GLY A 512 17.02 -16.52 -16.78
CA GLY A 512 16.45 -17.88 -16.85
C GLY A 512 15.46 -18.18 -15.72
N HIS A 513 15.22 -19.47 -15.44
CA HIS A 513 14.45 -19.87 -14.26
C HIS A 513 15.11 -19.41 -12.96
N THR A 514 14.33 -18.78 -12.08
CA THR A 514 14.82 -18.24 -10.79
C THR A 514 14.75 -19.28 -9.67
N ASN A 515 15.74 -19.32 -8.76
CA ASN A 515 15.57 -20.04 -7.48
C ASN A 515 14.83 -19.11 -6.51
N LEU A 516 13.52 -19.27 -6.47
CA LEU A 516 12.57 -18.38 -5.79
C LEU A 516 12.77 -18.37 -4.27
N PHE A 517 13.35 -19.43 -3.72
CA PHE A 517 13.61 -19.58 -2.28
C PHE A 517 14.94 -18.94 -1.83
N GLN A 518 15.71 -18.36 -2.76
CA GLN A 518 17.05 -17.82 -2.53
C GLN A 518 17.28 -16.46 -3.20
N THR A 519 16.38 -16.01 -4.08
CA THR A 519 16.58 -14.81 -4.93
C THR A 519 15.38 -13.89 -4.83
N ALA A 520 15.59 -12.65 -4.37
CA ALA A 520 14.54 -11.63 -4.30
C ALA A 520 14.19 -11.07 -5.69
N GLN A 521 15.21 -10.74 -6.50
CA GLN A 521 15.01 -10.23 -7.85
C GLN A 521 14.51 -11.35 -8.78
N VAL A 522 13.26 -11.20 -9.24
CA VAL A 522 12.57 -12.18 -10.09
C VAL A 522 12.15 -11.59 -11.44
N TYR A 523 12.16 -10.26 -11.58
CA TYR A 523 11.78 -9.58 -12.82
C TYR A 523 12.82 -8.54 -13.25
N GLY A 524 12.93 -8.37 -14.57
CA GLY A 524 13.91 -7.48 -15.18
C GLY A 524 15.31 -8.09 -15.23
N SER A 525 16.33 -7.26 -15.43
CA SER A 525 17.72 -7.73 -15.60
C SER A 525 18.64 -7.20 -14.51
N TYR A 526 19.68 -7.97 -14.21
CA TYR A 526 20.84 -7.48 -13.47
C TYR A 526 22.03 -7.38 -14.42
N ASN A 527 22.40 -6.15 -14.81
CA ASN A 527 23.47 -5.92 -15.77
C ASN A 527 24.55 -4.94 -15.29
N ARG A 528 24.35 -4.28 -14.15
CA ARG A 528 25.32 -3.38 -13.53
C ARG A 528 25.10 -3.26 -12.03
N ASP A 529 26.17 -2.92 -11.33
CA ASP A 529 26.10 -2.34 -9.99
C ASP A 529 26.05 -0.82 -10.13
N ASP A 530 25.17 -0.18 -9.37
CA ASP A 530 25.02 1.26 -9.29
C ASP A 530 25.38 1.74 -7.87
N GLU A 531 26.07 2.88 -7.78
CA GLU A 531 26.57 3.38 -6.49
C GLU A 531 25.45 3.68 -5.50
N GLN A 532 24.25 4.05 -5.94
CA GLN A 532 23.12 4.35 -5.05
C GLN A 532 22.06 3.26 -5.03
N LEU A 533 21.80 2.59 -6.16
CA LEU A 533 20.72 1.61 -6.27
C LEU A 533 21.14 0.18 -5.89
N GLY A 534 22.44 -0.08 -5.72
CA GLY A 534 22.94 -1.44 -5.55
C GLY A 534 22.92 -2.21 -6.87
N LYS A 535 22.58 -3.50 -6.84
CA LYS A 535 22.40 -4.29 -8.08
C LYS A 535 21.20 -3.76 -8.88
N THR A 536 21.39 -3.49 -10.17
CA THR A 536 20.32 -2.94 -10.99
C THR A 536 20.46 -3.29 -12.48
N GLY A 537 19.47 -2.89 -13.28
CA GLY A 537 19.39 -3.12 -14.71
C GLY A 537 18.07 -2.58 -15.27
N TRP A 538 17.59 -3.17 -16.36
CA TRP A 538 16.26 -2.84 -16.90
C TRP A 538 15.17 -3.47 -16.03
N ASN A 539 14.22 -2.67 -15.53
CA ASN A 539 13.12 -3.10 -14.66
C ASN A 539 13.56 -4.01 -13.49
N TYR A 540 14.72 -3.76 -12.89
CA TYR A 540 15.20 -4.58 -11.77
C TYR A 540 14.15 -4.52 -10.65
N PHE A 541 13.56 -5.66 -10.29
CA PHE A 541 12.46 -5.69 -9.34
C PHE A 541 12.49 -6.96 -8.47
N ASN A 542 12.39 -6.76 -7.16
CA ASN A 542 12.29 -7.81 -6.16
C ASN A 542 10.82 -8.22 -5.95
N GLY A 543 10.52 -9.47 -6.27
CA GLY A 543 9.18 -10.06 -6.09
C GLY A 543 8.13 -9.82 -7.20
N ASP A 544 8.38 -8.99 -8.22
CA ASP A 544 7.38 -8.71 -9.27
C ASP A 544 7.00 -9.98 -10.06
N GLY A 545 5.72 -10.13 -10.37
CA GLY A 545 5.17 -11.30 -11.03
C GLY A 545 5.16 -12.59 -10.19
N VAL A 546 5.60 -12.55 -8.93
CA VAL A 546 5.57 -13.70 -8.01
C VAL A 546 4.83 -13.32 -6.74
N LEU A 547 3.68 -13.93 -6.48
CA LEU A 547 2.94 -13.84 -5.21
C LEU A 547 2.72 -15.20 -4.55
N MET A 548 2.93 -16.28 -5.30
CA MET A 548 2.83 -17.66 -4.86
C MET A 548 4.16 -18.37 -5.17
N TYR A 549 4.61 -19.21 -4.25
CA TYR A 549 5.84 -19.99 -4.37
C TYR A 549 5.49 -21.46 -4.51
N PRO A 550 6.20 -22.23 -5.35
CA PRO A 550 5.84 -23.63 -5.59
C PRO A 550 6.23 -24.49 -4.38
N GLY A 551 5.29 -25.30 -3.88
CA GLY A 551 5.56 -26.29 -2.81
C GLY A 551 6.44 -27.45 -3.27
N THR A 552 6.54 -27.67 -4.57
CA THR A 552 7.49 -28.59 -5.20
C THR A 552 8.29 -27.88 -6.28
N ASP A 553 9.62 -27.99 -6.23
CA ASP A 553 10.50 -27.46 -7.26
C ASP A 553 11.47 -28.54 -7.76
N THR A 554 11.12 -29.17 -8.88
CA THR A 554 11.95 -30.18 -9.55
C THR A 554 13.20 -29.58 -10.20
N ARG A 555 13.22 -28.26 -10.43
CA ARG A 555 14.36 -27.54 -11.00
C ARG A 555 15.41 -27.22 -9.93
N TYR A 556 14.97 -26.81 -8.74
CA TYR A 556 15.80 -26.53 -7.57
C TYR A 556 15.43 -27.45 -6.39
N PRO A 557 15.68 -28.78 -6.51
CA PRO A 557 15.19 -29.76 -5.54
C PRO A 557 15.82 -29.66 -4.14
N ALA A 558 16.87 -28.85 -3.97
CA ALA A 558 17.50 -28.61 -2.66
C ALA A 558 16.64 -27.72 -1.75
N ASP A 559 15.83 -26.84 -2.33
CA ASP A 559 14.94 -25.91 -1.62
C ASP A 559 13.45 -26.35 -1.70
N SER A 560 13.17 -27.52 -2.29
CA SER A 560 11.82 -28.05 -2.50
C SER A 560 11.26 -28.78 -1.28
N TYR A 561 9.99 -28.53 -0.97
CA TYR A 561 9.26 -29.17 0.13
C TYR A 561 8.54 -30.45 -0.30
N ASN A 562 8.39 -30.66 -1.61
CA ASN A 562 7.73 -31.83 -2.20
C ASN A 562 6.28 -31.97 -1.72
N VAL A 563 5.54 -30.85 -1.70
CA VAL A 563 4.10 -30.80 -1.47
C VAL A 563 3.37 -30.18 -2.66
N THR A 564 2.08 -30.49 -2.79
CA THR A 564 1.23 -30.00 -3.89
C THR A 564 0.88 -28.52 -3.70
N VAL A 565 0.46 -28.13 -2.50
CA VAL A 565 0.03 -26.75 -2.21
C VAL A 565 1.16 -25.73 -2.44
N PRO A 566 0.89 -24.61 -3.13
CA PRO A 566 1.82 -23.48 -3.17
C PRO A 566 1.83 -22.71 -1.85
N PHE A 567 2.84 -21.87 -1.66
CA PHE A 567 2.99 -21.03 -0.47
C PHE A 567 2.71 -19.57 -0.83
N ALA A 568 1.95 -18.88 0.01
CA ALA A 568 1.68 -17.46 -0.18
C ALA A 568 2.92 -16.62 0.17
N SER A 569 3.13 -15.54 -0.59
CA SER A 569 3.94 -14.41 -0.12
C SER A 569 3.27 -13.71 1.06
N LEU A 570 4.06 -13.03 1.91
CA LEU A 570 3.51 -12.08 2.88
C LEU A 570 2.78 -10.93 2.18
N ARG A 571 3.22 -10.53 0.99
CA ARG A 571 2.52 -9.54 0.15
C ARG A 571 1.10 -9.98 -0.20
N LEU A 572 0.88 -11.24 -0.56
CA LEU A 572 -0.47 -11.77 -0.81
C LEU A 572 -1.32 -11.83 0.47
N LYS A 573 -0.72 -12.12 1.63
CA LYS A 573 -1.42 -12.08 2.92
C LYS A 573 -1.83 -10.66 3.29
N GLN A 574 -0.99 -9.66 3.02
CA GLN A 574 -1.30 -8.26 3.25
C GLN A 574 -2.31 -7.71 2.25
N TRP A 575 -2.28 -8.17 1.00
CA TRP A 575 -3.31 -7.78 0.03
C TRP A 575 -4.68 -8.37 0.42
N ARG A 576 -4.72 -9.61 0.91
CA ARG A 576 -5.94 -10.19 1.53
C ARG A 576 -6.45 -9.31 2.67
N ARG A 577 -5.56 -8.76 3.51
CA ARG A 577 -5.94 -7.83 4.57
C ARG A 577 -6.62 -6.60 4.01
N GLY A 578 -6.03 -5.92 3.02
CA GLY A 578 -6.66 -4.78 2.35
C GLY A 578 -8.01 -5.11 1.69
N ILE A 579 -8.14 -6.28 1.05
CA ILE A 579 -9.42 -6.72 0.45
C ILE A 579 -10.50 -6.92 1.53
N GLN A 580 -10.12 -7.42 2.70
CA GLN A 580 -11.03 -7.51 3.85
C GLN A 580 -11.36 -6.12 4.40
N ASP A 581 -10.40 -5.19 4.47
CA ASP A 581 -10.67 -3.80 4.87
C ASP A 581 -11.69 -3.12 3.93
N HIS A 582 -11.62 -3.37 2.63
CA HIS A 582 -12.63 -2.90 1.67
C HIS A 582 -14.04 -3.46 1.98
N ASP A 583 -14.15 -4.70 2.48
CA ASP A 583 -15.44 -5.23 2.94
C ASP A 583 -15.93 -4.49 4.21
N TYR A 584 -15.04 -4.08 5.12
CA TYR A 584 -15.39 -3.24 6.28
C TYR A 584 -15.88 -1.87 5.81
N LEU A 585 -15.12 -1.18 4.96
CA LEU A 585 -15.47 0.11 4.37
C LEU A 585 -16.84 0.06 3.68
N THR A 586 -17.11 -0.99 2.91
CA THR A 586 -18.39 -1.16 2.21
C THR A 586 -19.54 -1.34 3.19
N LEU A 587 -19.37 -2.19 4.22
CA LEU A 587 -20.41 -2.44 5.22
C LEU A 587 -20.65 -1.21 6.12
N ALA A 588 -19.59 -0.51 6.52
CA ALA A 588 -19.67 0.69 7.34
C ALA A 588 -20.35 1.83 6.58
N ALA A 589 -20.04 2.02 5.29
CA ALA A 589 -20.65 3.08 4.49
C ALA A 589 -22.14 2.86 4.17
N GLU A 590 -22.65 1.62 4.31
CA GLU A 590 -24.11 1.40 4.30
C GLU A 590 -24.80 2.01 5.54
N ILE A 591 -24.05 2.34 6.58
CA ILE A 591 -24.53 2.88 7.85
C ILE A 591 -24.17 4.36 8.00
N ASP A 592 -22.88 4.70 7.91
CA ASP A 592 -22.37 6.07 7.97
C ASP A 592 -21.38 6.35 6.83
N PRO A 593 -21.87 6.70 5.63
CA PRO A 593 -21.01 6.98 4.49
C PRO A 593 -20.20 8.29 4.65
N GLU A 594 -20.62 9.21 5.52
CA GLU A 594 -19.90 10.47 5.73
C GLU A 594 -18.64 10.21 6.54
N ARG A 595 -18.75 9.56 7.71
CA ARG A 595 -17.58 9.21 8.53
C ARG A 595 -16.63 8.26 7.83
N VAL A 596 -17.15 7.26 7.10
CA VAL A 596 -16.29 6.37 6.31
C VAL A 596 -15.50 7.12 5.25
N ASN A 597 -16.08 8.16 4.64
CA ASN A 597 -15.34 9.00 3.70
C ASN A 597 -14.25 9.81 4.41
N GLU A 598 -14.50 10.33 5.61
CA GLU A 598 -13.50 11.01 6.43
C GLU A 598 -12.32 10.08 6.75
N ILE A 599 -12.58 8.87 7.28
CA ILE A 599 -11.55 7.84 7.53
C ILE A 599 -10.70 7.54 6.28
N VAL A 600 -11.34 7.44 5.12
CA VAL A 600 -10.63 7.19 3.85
C VAL A 600 -9.75 8.37 3.47
N GLU A 601 -10.24 9.60 3.61
CA GLU A 601 -9.44 10.81 3.34
C GLU A 601 -8.32 11.03 4.35
N GLU A 602 -8.47 10.56 5.59
CA GLU A 602 -7.43 10.58 6.62
C GLU A 602 -6.31 9.57 6.30
N LEU A 603 -6.65 8.33 5.93
CA LEU A 603 -5.68 7.26 5.70
C LEU A 603 -4.98 7.35 4.34
N ILE A 604 -5.73 7.71 3.29
CA ILE A 604 -5.22 7.80 1.90
C ILE A 604 -5.70 9.08 1.18
N PRO A 605 -5.28 10.28 1.64
CA PRO A 605 -5.76 11.56 1.13
C PRO A 605 -5.51 11.80 -0.37
N VAL A 606 -4.44 11.24 -0.95
CA VAL A 606 -4.09 11.47 -2.36
C VAL A 606 -3.61 10.17 -3.01
N VAL A 607 -4.36 9.65 -3.98
CA VAL A 607 -4.01 8.40 -4.68
C VAL A 607 -4.01 8.55 -6.20
N LEU A 608 -3.32 7.64 -6.89
CA LEU A 608 -3.26 7.55 -8.35
C LEU A 608 -2.92 8.89 -9.03
N TRP A 609 -3.79 9.38 -9.92
CA TRP A 609 -3.62 10.64 -10.61
C TRP A 609 -3.95 11.86 -9.76
N GLU A 610 -4.51 11.70 -8.55
CA GLU A 610 -4.73 12.82 -7.63
C GLU A 610 -3.40 13.50 -7.26
N VAL A 611 -2.30 12.72 -7.23
CA VAL A 611 -0.91 13.20 -7.04
C VAL A 611 -0.54 14.31 -8.02
N GLY A 612 -1.02 14.24 -9.26
CA GLY A 612 -0.80 15.25 -10.28
C GLY A 612 0.56 15.23 -10.97
N CYS A 613 0.80 16.26 -11.78
CA CYS A 613 2.04 16.50 -12.53
C CYS A 613 2.47 17.98 -12.36
N ALA A 614 3.73 18.31 -12.63
CA ALA A 614 4.27 19.66 -12.47
C ALA A 614 3.65 20.63 -13.50
N GLY A 615 2.65 21.41 -13.07
CA GLY A 615 1.96 22.43 -13.88
C GLY A 615 0.60 21.97 -14.45
N GLU A 616 0.04 22.69 -15.43
CA GLU A 616 -1.20 22.30 -16.13
C GLU A 616 -0.95 21.22 -17.20
N GLY A 617 -0.13 20.23 -16.90
CA GLY A 617 0.47 19.32 -17.86
C GLY A 617 -0.52 18.65 -18.82
N THR A 618 -0.04 18.35 -20.02
CA THR A 618 -0.81 17.60 -21.03
C THR A 618 -0.77 16.10 -20.75
N ASP A 619 -1.56 15.31 -21.47
CA ASP A 619 -1.49 13.85 -21.40
C ASP A 619 -0.07 13.28 -21.68
N TRP A 620 0.81 14.04 -22.34
CA TRP A 620 2.20 13.65 -22.63
C TRP A 620 3.22 14.26 -21.67
N ASP A 621 2.75 14.87 -20.59
CA ASP A 621 3.61 15.54 -19.64
C ASP A 621 4.09 14.58 -18.56
N ASP A 622 5.29 14.05 -18.78
CA ASP A 622 6.06 13.29 -17.80
C ASP A 622 6.79 14.24 -16.82
N SER A 623 6.38 15.51 -16.68
CA SER A 623 6.92 16.40 -15.65
C SER A 623 6.25 16.07 -14.31
N TRP A 624 6.98 15.31 -13.51
CA TRP A 624 6.51 14.69 -12.28
C TRP A 624 6.18 15.71 -11.19
N VAL A 625 5.17 15.43 -10.35
CA VAL A 625 5.14 15.99 -9.00
C VAL A 625 6.05 15.13 -8.14
N TYR A 626 7.02 15.81 -7.53
CA TYR A 626 7.87 15.26 -6.51
C TYR A 626 7.13 15.45 -5.17
N SER A 627 6.43 14.41 -4.68
CA SER A 627 5.72 14.43 -3.39
C SER A 627 6.12 13.27 -2.49
N ASP A 628 5.78 13.36 -1.21
CA ASP A 628 5.72 12.19 -0.34
C ASP A 628 4.59 11.25 -0.78
N VAL A 629 4.63 10.01 -0.30
CA VAL A 629 3.44 9.16 -0.29
C VAL A 629 2.38 9.81 0.60
N SER A 630 1.11 9.67 0.26
CA SER A 630 0.05 10.37 1.00
C SER A 630 -0.42 9.63 2.26
N TRP A 631 0.09 8.43 2.52
CA TRP A 631 -0.39 7.56 3.59
C TRP A 631 0.71 7.29 4.61
N SER A 632 0.30 6.98 5.84
CA SER A 632 1.24 6.55 6.88
C SER A 632 1.63 5.08 6.72
N ASN A 633 2.90 4.78 6.99
CA ASN A 633 3.41 3.40 7.08
C ASN A 633 3.27 2.81 8.49
N ASP A 634 2.71 3.56 9.45
CA ASP A 634 2.45 3.08 10.81
C ASP A 634 1.25 2.12 10.84
N PRO A 635 1.45 0.81 11.14
CA PRO A 635 0.37 -0.15 11.15
C PRO A 635 -0.74 0.11 12.16
N ASP A 636 -0.45 0.80 13.27
CA ASP A 636 -1.43 1.01 14.33
C ASP A 636 -2.56 1.94 13.89
N LEU A 637 -2.28 2.92 13.03
CA LEU A 637 -3.31 3.78 12.41
C LEU A 637 -4.30 2.98 11.55
N TRP A 638 -3.79 1.98 10.81
CA TRP A 638 -4.63 1.14 9.96
C TRP A 638 -5.47 0.16 10.78
N GLU A 639 -4.96 -0.29 11.93
CA GLU A 639 -5.71 -1.13 12.85
C GLU A 639 -6.75 -0.33 13.64
N ALA A 640 -6.45 0.91 14.01
CA ALA A 640 -7.39 1.85 14.61
C ALA A 640 -8.55 2.16 13.66
N ALA A 641 -8.28 2.59 12.43
CA ALA A 641 -9.30 2.84 11.41
C ALA A 641 -10.16 1.60 11.16
N ARG A 642 -9.54 0.41 11.06
CA ARG A 642 -10.29 -0.85 10.89
C ARG A 642 -11.17 -1.17 12.10
N LYS A 643 -10.73 -0.84 13.31
CA LYS A 643 -11.51 -1.02 14.54
C LYS A 643 -12.70 -0.06 14.56
N GLU A 644 -12.49 1.19 14.19
CA GLU A 644 -13.56 2.18 14.08
C GLU A 644 -14.63 1.74 13.05
N LEU A 645 -14.21 1.28 11.86
CA LEU A 645 -15.14 0.71 10.88
C LEU A 645 -15.94 -0.47 11.44
N ALA A 646 -15.33 -1.31 12.27
CA ALA A 646 -16.01 -2.41 12.94
C ALA A 646 -17.03 -1.92 13.97
N ASP A 647 -16.70 -0.87 14.72
CA ASP A 647 -17.57 -0.22 15.68
C ASP A 647 -18.76 0.44 14.97
N ILE A 648 -18.55 1.11 13.82
CA ILE A 648 -19.62 1.70 12.98
C ILE A 648 -20.61 0.62 12.52
N ILE A 649 -20.10 -0.52 12.04
CA ILE A 649 -20.93 -1.65 11.56
C ILE A 649 -21.87 -2.18 12.66
N GLU A 650 -21.42 -2.18 13.92
CA GLU A 650 -22.16 -2.77 15.04
C GLU A 650 -23.05 -1.76 15.78
N ASN A 651 -22.56 -0.55 15.98
CA ASN A 651 -23.13 0.43 16.89
C ASN A 651 -23.76 1.63 16.17
N GLY A 652 -23.40 1.88 14.91
CA GLY A 652 -23.79 3.07 14.18
C GLY A 652 -22.82 4.22 14.43
N VAL A 653 -23.35 5.37 14.82
CA VAL A 653 -22.55 6.57 15.14
C VAL A 653 -21.72 6.33 16.42
N ILE A 654 -20.46 6.75 16.41
CA ILE A 654 -19.48 6.55 17.49
C ILE A 654 -19.28 7.86 18.30
N ASP A 655 -18.85 7.67 19.55
CA ASP A 655 -18.60 8.67 20.61
C ASP A 655 -17.46 8.07 21.45
N THR A 656 -16.22 8.30 21.01
CA THR A 656 -15.02 7.56 21.41
C THR A 656 -14.64 7.84 22.86
N ASP A 657 -14.67 9.10 23.30
CA ASP A 657 -14.40 9.49 24.68
C ASP A 657 -15.63 9.37 25.61
N GLY A 658 -16.83 9.21 25.04
CA GLY A 658 -18.08 9.02 25.77
C GLY A 658 -18.64 10.30 26.38
N ASP A 659 -18.24 11.48 25.90
CA ASP A 659 -18.70 12.78 26.39
C ASP A 659 -20.12 13.14 25.90
N GLY A 660 -20.61 12.42 24.88
CA GLY A 660 -21.93 12.59 24.28
C GLY A 660 -21.96 13.45 23.03
N LEU A 661 -20.81 13.85 22.50
CA LEU A 661 -20.59 14.28 21.13
C LEU A 661 -20.36 13.06 20.23
N ASP A 662 -20.68 13.22 18.96
CA ASP A 662 -20.40 12.23 17.92
C ASP A 662 -18.99 12.55 17.43
N ASP A 663 -18.14 11.56 17.18
CA ASP A 663 -16.76 11.77 16.71
C ASP A 663 -16.71 12.73 15.49
N ARG A 664 -17.74 12.75 14.63
CA ARG A 664 -17.82 13.72 13.53
C ARG A 664 -17.95 15.19 13.98
N ASP A 665 -18.60 15.41 15.12
CA ASP A 665 -18.88 16.74 15.69
C ASP A 665 -17.91 17.10 16.84
N ASP A 666 -16.99 16.20 17.20
CA ASP A 666 -15.94 16.37 18.21
C ASP A 666 -14.60 16.68 17.52
N PRO A 667 -13.84 17.70 17.94
CA PRO A 667 -12.53 18.00 17.35
C PRO A 667 -11.32 17.37 18.07
N ASP A 668 -11.56 16.55 19.10
CA ASP A 668 -10.59 15.83 19.94
C ASP A 668 -11.25 14.54 20.44
N ASP A 669 -11.31 13.53 19.57
CA ASP A 669 -12.11 12.30 19.70
C ASP A 669 -11.72 11.42 20.90
N ASP A 670 -10.47 11.51 21.36
CA ASP A 670 -9.97 10.77 22.52
C ASP A 670 -9.68 11.64 23.76
N ASN A 671 -9.86 12.96 23.65
CA ASN A 671 -9.79 13.96 24.71
C ASN A 671 -8.39 14.03 25.37
N ASP A 672 -7.35 13.88 24.57
CA ASP A 672 -5.95 13.88 25.02
C ASP A 672 -5.28 15.27 25.01
N GLU A 673 -6.07 16.30 24.67
CA GLU A 673 -5.69 17.71 24.50
C GLU A 673 -4.93 18.02 23.18
N ILE A 674 -4.85 17.06 22.24
CA ILE A 674 -4.45 17.24 20.85
C ILE A 674 -5.70 17.22 19.96
N LEU A 675 -5.70 17.99 18.87
CA LEU A 675 -6.85 17.97 17.94
C LEU A 675 -6.65 16.88 16.89
N ASP A 676 -7.73 16.19 16.50
CA ASP A 676 -7.66 15.10 15.50
C ASP A 676 -7.00 15.58 14.20
N VAL A 677 -7.33 16.80 13.75
CA VAL A 677 -6.75 17.41 12.54
C VAL A 677 -5.22 17.46 12.63
N TRP A 678 -4.68 17.79 13.80
CA TRP A 678 -3.23 17.82 13.99
C TRP A 678 -2.65 16.40 14.07
N GLU A 679 -3.35 15.48 14.70
CA GLU A 679 -2.92 14.08 14.76
C GLU A 679 -2.83 13.46 13.37
N PHE A 680 -3.86 13.65 12.54
CA PHE A 680 -3.85 13.20 11.16
C PHE A 680 -2.71 13.79 10.34
N GLU A 681 -2.48 15.10 10.46
CA GLU A 681 -1.37 15.80 9.79
C GLU A 681 0.00 15.24 10.21
N ASN A 682 0.11 14.63 11.39
CA ASN A 682 1.35 14.11 11.96
C ASN A 682 1.38 12.58 12.09
N HIS A 683 0.40 11.91 11.49
CA HIS A 683 0.23 10.45 11.47
C HIS A 683 0.12 9.85 12.88
N PHE A 684 -0.73 10.43 13.71
CA PHE A 684 -1.14 9.95 15.03
C PHE A 684 -2.58 9.43 15.01
N ASN A 685 -2.96 8.72 16.08
CA ASN A 685 -4.23 8.02 16.18
C ASN A 685 -5.19 8.78 17.08
N HIS A 686 -6.05 9.59 16.47
CA HIS A 686 -7.08 10.40 17.13
C HIS A 686 -8.09 9.63 18.01
N LEU A 687 -8.04 8.29 18.00
CA LEU A 687 -8.87 7.43 18.87
C LEU A 687 -8.07 6.84 20.05
N TYR A 688 -6.85 7.31 20.31
CA TYR A 688 -5.93 6.75 21.29
C TYR A 688 -5.10 7.80 22.05
N ASP A 689 -5.61 8.12 23.25
CA ASP A 689 -5.04 9.09 24.20
C ASP A 689 -3.59 8.87 24.66
N GLY A 690 -3.00 7.73 24.32
CA GLY A 690 -1.65 7.37 24.73
C GLY A 690 -0.56 7.96 23.84
N ASP A 691 -0.87 8.44 22.65
CA ASP A 691 0.13 9.03 21.77
C ASP A 691 0.45 10.50 22.11
N ALA A 692 -0.43 11.26 22.76
CA ALA A 692 -0.08 12.57 23.34
C ALA A 692 1.15 12.54 24.23
N ALA A 693 1.28 11.48 25.03
CA ALA A 693 2.39 11.26 25.95
C ALA A 693 3.62 10.61 25.29
N SER A 694 3.50 10.16 24.04
CA SER A 694 4.59 9.53 23.29
C SER A 694 5.56 10.57 22.72
N ASP A 695 6.74 10.11 22.32
CA ASP A 695 7.86 10.93 21.80
C ASP A 695 8.27 10.31 20.46
N ALA A 696 7.63 10.78 19.39
CA ALA A 696 7.66 10.11 18.10
C ALA A 696 9.03 10.21 17.40
N ASP A 697 9.78 11.29 17.60
CA ASP A 697 11.11 11.50 17.03
C ASP A 697 12.28 11.15 17.98
N LYS A 698 11.95 10.82 19.23
CA LYS A 698 12.86 10.39 20.30
C LYS A 698 13.83 11.48 20.76
N ASP A 699 13.42 12.75 20.69
CA ASP A 699 14.24 13.88 21.12
C ASP A 699 14.10 14.21 22.63
N GLY A 700 13.07 13.65 23.28
CA GLY A 700 12.72 13.82 24.68
C GLY A 700 11.58 14.81 24.95
N VAL A 701 10.89 15.30 23.92
CA VAL A 701 9.68 16.12 23.98
C VAL A 701 8.48 15.23 23.59
N THR A 702 7.34 15.38 24.26
CA THR A 702 6.15 14.57 23.93
C THR A 702 5.35 15.19 22.79
N ASN A 703 4.58 14.39 22.06
CA ASN A 703 3.72 14.85 20.96
C ASN A 703 2.79 16.00 21.41
N LEU A 704 2.19 15.91 22.60
CA LEU A 704 1.38 16.99 23.18
C LEU A 704 2.19 18.27 23.43
N GLN A 705 3.43 18.15 23.91
CA GLN A 705 4.30 19.31 24.13
C GLN A 705 4.67 19.98 22.81
N GLU A 706 4.85 19.20 21.75
CA GLU A 706 5.13 19.69 20.41
C GLU A 706 3.92 20.34 19.76
N TYR A 707 2.74 19.73 19.90
CA TYR A 707 1.46 20.32 19.54
C TYR A 707 1.28 21.70 20.20
N LEU A 708 1.45 21.78 21.52
CA LEU A 708 1.35 23.03 22.27
C LEU A 708 2.45 24.05 21.92
N ALA A 709 3.61 23.59 21.44
CA ALA A 709 4.71 24.44 21.01
C ALA A 709 4.64 24.84 19.53
N GLY A 710 3.77 24.20 18.74
CA GLY A 710 3.71 24.33 17.28
C GLY A 710 5.00 23.84 16.60
N THR A 711 5.65 22.82 17.16
CA THR A 711 6.83 22.15 16.56
C THR A 711 6.42 20.89 15.79
N ASN A 712 7.34 20.36 14.98
CA ASN A 712 7.09 19.17 14.17
C ASN A 712 7.43 17.92 14.98
N PRO A 713 6.43 17.06 15.32
CA PRO A 713 6.61 15.91 16.20
C PRO A 713 7.45 14.77 15.61
N ARG A 714 7.90 14.94 14.37
CA ARG A 714 8.74 13.99 13.65
C ARG A 714 10.14 14.55 13.36
N GLU A 715 10.48 15.73 13.88
CA GLU A 715 11.76 16.41 13.64
C GLU A 715 12.50 16.77 14.92
N GLN A 716 13.60 16.04 15.18
CA GLN A 716 14.39 16.22 16.40
C GLN A 716 14.84 17.67 16.61
N ILE A 717 14.50 18.25 17.75
CA ILE A 717 14.96 19.59 18.11
C ILE A 717 16.44 19.51 18.51
N GLU A 718 17.32 20.15 17.73
CA GLU A 718 18.75 20.18 18.02
C GLU A 718 19.03 20.75 19.43
N LYS A 719 19.47 19.88 20.34
CA LYS A 719 20.00 20.32 21.65
C LYS A 719 21.22 21.21 21.42
N PRO A 720 21.25 22.45 21.94
CA PRO A 720 22.41 23.32 21.78
C PRO A 720 23.67 22.60 22.28
N GLU A 721 24.71 22.55 21.44
CA GLU A 721 26.00 21.97 21.83
C GLU A 721 26.40 22.47 23.22
N THR A 722 26.63 21.53 24.14
CA THR A 722 27.10 21.84 25.48
C THR A 722 28.46 22.53 25.39
N VAL A 723 28.44 23.86 25.47
CA VAL A 723 29.64 24.67 25.65
C VAL A 723 30.30 24.17 26.94
N PRO A 724 31.56 23.70 26.91
CA PRO A 724 32.21 23.23 28.13
C PRO A 724 32.32 24.40 29.11
N GLU A 725 31.84 24.19 30.34
CA GLU A 725 31.87 25.17 31.43
C GLU A 725 33.27 25.79 31.57
N PRO A 726 33.38 27.14 31.66
CA PRO A 726 34.67 27.76 31.97
C PRO A 726 35.06 27.50 33.42
N GLU A 727 36.35 27.18 33.63
CA GLU A 727 36.97 27.02 34.94
C GLU A 727 36.71 28.24 35.87
N PRO A 728 36.58 28.03 37.20
CA PRO A 728 36.21 29.09 38.11
C PRO A 728 37.40 29.98 38.46
N GLU A 729 37.23 31.30 38.34
CA GLU A 729 38.08 32.32 38.96
C GLU A 729 37.33 33.03 40.10
N PRO A 730 38.07 33.58 41.09
CA PRO A 730 37.71 33.45 42.50
C PRO A 730 36.84 34.57 43.07
N GLU A 731 36.25 34.22 44.22
CA GLU A 731 35.46 35.04 45.13
C GLU A 731 36.02 36.47 45.37
N GLU A 732 35.15 37.47 45.26
CA GLU A 732 35.19 38.66 46.12
C GLU A 732 33.80 38.96 46.70
N ASN A 733 33.84 39.23 48.01
CA ASN A 733 32.74 39.47 48.93
C ASN A 733 32.10 40.85 48.77
N ASP A 734 31.04 40.99 49.58
CA ASP A 734 30.48 42.20 50.20
C ASP A 734 29.18 42.64 49.52
N ASP A 735 28.09 42.98 50.20
CA ASP A 735 27.58 42.84 51.56
C ASP A 735 26.19 43.53 51.52
N GLU A 736 25.34 43.31 52.54
CA GLU A 736 24.15 44.14 52.91
C GLU A 736 22.87 44.03 52.04
N GLU A 737 21.65 44.15 52.57
CA GLU A 737 21.03 43.89 53.87
C GLU A 737 19.50 43.91 53.61
N MET A 738 18.78 43.07 54.37
CA MET A 738 17.45 43.26 54.97
C MET A 738 16.14 43.57 54.18
N ASP A 739 15.14 42.77 54.60
CA ASP A 739 13.74 43.06 54.97
C ASP A 739 12.62 43.27 53.92
N ASP A 740 11.74 42.25 53.91
CA ASP A 740 10.37 42.26 54.46
C ASP A 740 9.18 42.88 53.67
N ASP A 741 8.19 41.99 53.52
CA ASP A 741 6.73 42.15 53.50
C ASP A 741 5.98 43.01 52.45
N THR A 742 5.09 42.28 51.76
CA THR A 742 3.65 42.53 51.58
C THR A 742 3.10 43.38 50.42
N ASN A 743 2.16 42.70 49.77
CA ASN A 743 0.87 43.13 49.25
C ASN A 743 0.75 43.83 47.89
N GLU A 744 0.04 43.09 47.02
CA GLU A 744 -1.17 43.50 46.29
C GLU A 744 -1.10 44.85 45.59
N ASN A 745 -1.00 44.80 44.26
CA ASN A 745 -1.63 45.80 43.41
C ASN A 745 -2.14 45.15 42.12
N GLU A 746 -3.46 45.01 42.08
CA GLU A 746 -4.36 45.04 40.92
C GLU A 746 -3.71 44.78 39.54
N THR A 747 -3.91 43.58 39.00
CA THR A 747 -3.89 43.36 37.55
C THR A 747 -5.03 44.17 36.93
N LEU A 748 -4.68 45.31 36.35
CA LEU A 748 -5.48 45.94 35.30
C LEU A 748 -5.62 44.90 34.18
N THR A 749 -6.83 44.40 33.95
CA THR A 749 -7.17 43.73 32.69
C THR A 749 -6.98 44.75 31.59
N GLU A 750 -5.87 44.66 30.86
CA GLU A 750 -5.68 45.46 29.65
C GLU A 750 -6.74 45.01 28.63
N GLU A 751 -7.62 45.93 28.22
CA GLU A 751 -8.62 45.68 27.18
C GLU A 751 -7.92 45.62 25.82
N LEU A 752 -7.50 44.43 25.38
CA LEU A 752 -6.74 44.23 24.14
C LEU A 752 -7.64 44.45 22.90
N GLY A 753 -7.04 44.85 21.77
CA GLY A 753 -7.73 45.11 20.51
C GLY A 753 -7.72 43.92 19.54
N ARG A 754 -8.51 44.00 18.47
CA ARG A 754 -8.60 42.99 17.40
C ARG A 754 -8.33 43.58 16.02
N ILE A 755 -7.51 42.91 15.20
CA ILE A 755 -7.33 43.23 13.78
C ILE A 755 -7.87 42.09 12.92
N SER A 756 -8.78 42.39 12.00
CA SER A 756 -9.21 41.49 10.92
C SER A 756 -8.61 41.95 9.60
N ILE A 757 -8.02 41.03 8.82
CA ILE A 757 -7.42 41.31 7.52
C ILE A 757 -8.14 40.49 6.47
N LEU A 758 -8.76 41.18 5.51
CA LEU A 758 -9.47 40.60 4.38
C LEU A 758 -8.61 40.73 3.11
N VAL A 759 -8.34 39.62 2.42
CA VAL A 759 -7.48 39.56 1.24
C VAL A 759 -8.27 39.06 0.04
N PHE A 760 -8.30 39.89 -1.01
CA PHE A 760 -9.00 39.61 -2.26
C PHE A 760 -8.06 39.72 -3.47
N ASP A 761 -8.42 39.08 -4.59
CA ASP A 761 -7.80 39.33 -5.89
C ASP A 761 -8.32 40.64 -6.53
N ALA A 762 -7.72 41.07 -7.64
CA ALA A 762 -8.13 42.28 -8.35
C ALA A 762 -9.59 42.27 -8.86
N ASP A 763 -10.21 41.09 -9.00
CA ASP A 763 -11.59 40.90 -9.44
C ASP A 763 -12.59 40.84 -8.26
N GLY A 764 -12.07 40.85 -7.02
CA GLY A 764 -12.84 40.86 -5.78
C GLY A 764 -13.17 39.48 -5.21
N SER A 765 -12.52 38.41 -5.71
CA SER A 765 -12.64 37.06 -5.15
C SER A 765 -11.74 36.92 -3.92
N PRO A 766 -12.19 36.26 -2.84
CA PRO A 766 -11.35 36.03 -1.67
C PRO A 766 -10.16 35.13 -2.00
N ILE A 767 -9.02 35.37 -1.38
CA ILE A 767 -7.81 34.56 -1.56
C ILE A 767 -7.62 33.69 -0.32
N ASN A 768 -7.79 32.38 -0.47
CA ASN A 768 -7.47 31.37 0.56
C ASN A 768 -5.95 31.18 0.70
N ASP A 769 -5.48 30.81 1.90
CA ASP A 769 -4.09 30.51 2.25
C ASP A 769 -3.09 31.59 1.83
N ALA A 770 -3.44 32.87 1.94
CA ALA A 770 -2.47 33.95 1.86
C ALA A 770 -1.74 34.05 3.20
N THR A 771 -0.41 33.99 3.18
CA THR A 771 0.41 34.14 4.39
C THR A 771 0.40 35.59 4.84
N ILE A 772 0.03 35.82 6.10
CA ILE A 772 0.01 37.11 6.76
C ILE A 772 1.01 37.10 7.91
N SER A 773 2.02 37.97 7.86
CA SER A 773 3.09 38.02 8.88
C SER A 773 3.35 39.44 9.34
N SER A 774 3.40 39.69 10.64
CA SER A 774 3.70 41.04 11.17
C SER A 774 5.18 41.39 10.97
N THR A 775 5.46 42.46 10.26
CA THR A 775 6.81 43.02 10.07
C THR A 775 7.12 44.20 11.00
N ASN A 776 6.11 44.72 11.70
CA ASN A 776 6.24 45.72 12.75
C ASN A 776 5.09 45.57 13.75
N GLN A 777 5.41 45.52 15.04
CA GLN A 777 4.47 45.36 16.15
C GLN A 777 5.07 46.00 17.43
N PRO A 778 4.27 46.22 18.50
CA PRO A 778 4.78 46.74 19.77
C PRO A 778 5.97 45.95 20.33
N ALA A 779 6.89 46.65 20.99
CA ALA A 779 8.12 46.05 21.50
C ALA A 779 7.82 45.05 22.63
N GLY A 780 8.27 43.80 22.48
CA GLY A 780 8.02 42.70 23.43
C GLY A 780 7.14 41.60 22.86
N GLU A 781 6.42 41.87 21.76
CA GLU A 781 5.56 40.90 21.09
C GLU A 781 6.33 40.00 20.11
N SER A 782 5.93 38.74 20.02
CA SER A 782 6.36 37.83 18.96
C SER A 782 5.80 38.26 17.60
N THR A 783 6.28 37.63 16.53
CA THR A 783 5.72 37.86 15.19
C THR A 783 4.38 37.15 15.09
N PHE A 784 3.34 37.89 14.69
CA PHE A 784 2.02 37.33 14.41
C PHE A 784 2.01 36.76 13.01
N ASN A 785 1.77 35.46 12.87
CA ASN A 785 1.67 34.75 11.61
C ASN A 785 0.34 34.02 11.54
N ALA A 786 -0.33 34.07 10.39
CA ALA A 786 -1.53 33.29 10.12
C ALA A 786 -1.80 33.22 8.61
N PHE A 787 -2.75 32.38 8.22
CA PHE A 787 -3.20 32.24 6.84
C PHE A 787 -4.65 32.71 6.72
N THR A 788 -5.03 33.25 5.56
CA THR A 788 -6.44 33.57 5.29
C THR A 788 -7.24 32.28 5.06
N GLY A 789 -8.46 32.22 5.60
CA GLY A 789 -9.39 31.11 5.34
C GLY A 789 -10.09 31.24 3.98
N PHE A 790 -11.05 30.33 3.70
CA PHE A 790 -11.74 30.27 2.41
C PHE A 790 -12.51 31.54 2.03
N ASP A 791 -12.85 32.39 3.00
CA ASP A 791 -13.49 33.69 2.80
C ASP A 791 -12.49 34.84 2.63
N GLY A 792 -11.19 34.54 2.61
CA GLY A 792 -10.10 35.50 2.47
C GLY A 792 -9.82 36.28 3.75
N GLU A 793 -10.42 35.91 4.88
CA GLU A 793 -10.24 36.60 6.17
C GLU A 793 -9.20 35.91 7.06
N VAL A 794 -8.46 36.71 7.82
CA VAL A 794 -7.73 36.26 9.01
C VAL A 794 -7.97 37.23 10.16
N MET A 795 -8.03 36.72 11.39
CA MET A 795 -8.28 37.52 12.58
C MET A 795 -7.16 37.36 13.60
N PHE A 796 -6.60 38.47 14.06
CA PHE A 796 -5.65 38.53 15.16
C PHE A 796 -6.36 39.14 16.37
N ASP A 797 -6.56 38.31 17.39
CA ASP A 797 -7.16 38.67 18.67
C ASP A 797 -6.11 39.05 19.71
N GLU A 798 -6.57 39.71 20.78
CA GLU A 798 -5.75 40.01 21.95
C GLU A 798 -4.50 40.87 21.66
N LEU A 799 -4.59 41.82 20.72
CA LEU A 799 -3.47 42.69 20.36
C LEU A 799 -3.30 43.90 21.30
N PRO A 800 -2.09 44.16 21.83
CA PRO A 800 -1.80 45.39 22.55
C PRO A 800 -2.05 46.66 21.72
N ALA A 801 -2.39 47.77 22.37
CA ALA A 801 -2.53 49.04 21.67
C ALA A 801 -1.19 49.47 21.02
N GLY A 802 -1.21 49.68 19.71
CA GLY A 802 0.03 49.77 18.96
C GLY A 802 -0.15 49.98 17.46
N SER A 803 0.97 50.15 16.77
CA SER A 803 0.98 50.18 15.30
C SER A 803 1.50 48.85 14.79
N TYR A 804 0.70 48.23 13.94
CA TYR A 804 1.01 46.96 13.30
C TYR A 804 1.26 47.17 11.81
N THR A 805 2.18 46.40 11.24
CA THR A 805 2.34 46.28 9.78
C THR A 805 2.49 44.81 9.45
N PHE A 806 1.67 44.32 8.54
CA PHE A 806 1.68 42.94 8.07
C PHE A 806 2.18 42.90 6.62
N ILE A 807 3.00 41.91 6.29
CA ILE A 807 3.27 41.51 4.92
C ILE A 807 2.29 40.40 4.54
N ILE A 808 1.77 40.49 3.32
CA ILE A 808 0.83 39.53 2.73
C ILE A 808 1.53 38.87 1.54
N ILE A 809 1.61 37.55 1.53
CA ILE A 809 2.28 36.76 0.52
C ILE A 809 1.34 35.65 0.05
N LYS A 810 1.14 35.56 -1.27
CA LYS A 810 0.49 34.41 -1.92
C LYS A 810 1.22 34.10 -3.23
N THR A 811 1.52 32.82 -3.47
CA THR A 811 2.13 32.37 -4.72
C THR A 811 1.26 32.80 -5.92
N GLY A 812 1.89 33.33 -6.97
CA GLY A 812 1.20 33.91 -8.13
C GLY A 812 0.80 35.38 -8.00
N TYR A 813 0.92 35.99 -6.81
CA TYR A 813 0.57 37.39 -6.55
C TYR A 813 1.79 38.23 -6.12
N GLU A 814 1.77 39.53 -6.40
CA GLU A 814 2.74 40.49 -5.87
C GLU A 814 2.52 40.66 -4.36
N SER A 815 3.59 40.50 -3.57
CA SER A 815 3.48 40.69 -2.12
C SER A 815 3.27 42.16 -1.79
N THR A 816 2.47 42.42 -0.76
CA THR A 816 2.17 43.78 -0.31
C THR A 816 2.22 43.87 1.20
N THR A 817 2.17 45.09 1.73
CA THR A 817 2.09 45.32 3.16
C THR A 817 0.88 46.17 3.49
N VAL A 818 0.27 45.90 4.64
CA VAL A 818 -0.83 46.70 5.20
C VAL A 818 -0.50 47.09 6.62
N SER A 819 -0.77 48.35 6.97
CA SER A 819 -0.51 48.86 8.33
C SER A 819 -1.80 49.39 8.94
N GLY A 820 -1.97 49.09 10.23
CA GLY A 820 -3.08 49.53 11.05
C GLY A 820 -2.61 49.97 12.42
N GLY A 821 -3.21 51.02 12.97
CA GLY A 821 -3.01 51.40 14.37
C GLY A 821 -4.24 51.00 15.15
N ILE A 822 -4.07 50.29 16.26
CA ILE A 822 -5.16 49.85 17.11
C ILE A 822 -5.07 50.51 18.48
N THR A 823 -6.21 50.97 18.99
CA THR A 823 -6.35 51.37 20.40
C THR A 823 -7.02 50.25 21.20
N LEU A 824 -6.86 50.27 22.53
CA LEU A 824 -7.51 49.29 23.42
C LEU A 824 -9.03 49.29 23.18
N ASP A 825 -9.64 48.09 23.14
CA ASP A 825 -11.07 47.86 22.90
C ASP A 825 -11.59 48.30 21.49
N GLU A 826 -10.69 48.34 20.49
CA GLU A 826 -11.01 48.66 19.09
C GLU A 826 -10.96 47.40 18.20
N ASN A 827 -11.90 47.28 17.26
CA ASN A 827 -11.84 46.30 16.17
C ASN A 827 -11.48 47.04 14.87
N LEU A 828 -10.33 46.71 14.30
CA LEU A 828 -9.87 47.29 13.04
C LEU A 828 -9.93 46.24 11.92
N THR A 829 -10.65 46.55 10.84
CA THR A 829 -10.65 45.72 9.63
C THR A 829 -9.80 46.38 8.54
N LEU A 830 -8.84 45.62 8.00
CA LEU A 830 -7.97 46.03 6.90
C LEU A 830 -8.31 45.19 5.67
N THR A 831 -8.61 45.83 4.55
CA THR A 831 -8.88 45.13 3.28
C THR A 831 -7.74 45.34 2.31
N VAL A 832 -7.23 44.25 1.75
CA VAL A 832 -6.08 44.20 0.84
C VAL A 832 -6.49 43.51 -0.46
N PHE A 833 -6.08 44.10 -1.58
CA PHE A 833 -6.25 43.51 -2.91
C PHE A 833 -4.87 43.17 -3.47
N LEU A 834 -4.64 41.90 -3.83
CA LEU A 834 -3.39 41.45 -4.43
C LEU A 834 -3.49 41.49 -5.96
N GLU A 835 -2.43 41.99 -6.61
CA GLU A 835 -2.29 41.93 -8.07
C GLU A 835 -1.55 40.66 -8.48
N GLN A 836 -2.03 39.94 -9.49
CA GLN A 836 -1.33 38.78 -10.05
C GLN A 836 -0.04 39.21 -10.76
N LYS A 837 1.02 38.42 -10.60
CA LYS A 837 2.30 38.66 -11.29
C LYS A 837 2.13 38.46 -12.79
N THR A 838 2.33 39.51 -13.59
CA THR A 838 2.35 39.42 -15.07
C THR A 838 3.73 39.01 -15.59
N GLU A 839 3.78 38.17 -16.64
CA GLU A 839 4.98 37.55 -17.26
C GLU A 839 6.14 38.49 -17.71
N GLU A 840 6.11 39.81 -17.50
CA GLU A 840 7.09 40.76 -18.07
C GLU A 840 8.15 41.34 -17.10
N SER A 841 8.27 40.91 -15.84
CA SER A 841 9.26 41.50 -14.89
C SER A 841 10.55 40.69 -14.63
N ILE A 842 10.80 39.57 -15.31
CA ILE A 842 12.04 38.75 -15.14
C ILE A 842 13.21 39.25 -16.02
N ASN A 843 13.17 40.49 -16.51
CA ASN A 843 14.24 41.03 -17.35
C ASN A 843 14.61 42.46 -16.94
N GLU A 844 15.28 42.63 -15.79
CA GLU A 844 16.29 43.67 -15.61
C GLU A 844 17.01 43.53 -14.25
N SER A 845 18.12 42.78 -14.21
CA SER A 845 19.39 43.24 -13.59
C SER A 845 20.47 42.15 -13.53
N GLY A 846 21.24 42.05 -14.62
CA GLY A 846 22.70 41.92 -14.52
C GLY A 846 23.31 40.53 -14.34
N ILE A 847 23.44 39.78 -15.43
CA ILE A 847 24.51 38.77 -15.59
C ILE A 847 25.52 39.27 -16.63
N PRO A 848 26.82 39.34 -16.30
CA PRO A 848 27.86 39.71 -17.26
C PRO A 848 28.12 38.58 -18.27
N SER A 849 28.27 38.99 -19.52
CA SER A 849 28.55 38.21 -20.73
C SER A 849 29.67 37.15 -20.63
N PHE A 850 29.42 35.97 -21.22
CA PHE A 850 30.46 35.10 -21.79
C PHE A 850 30.14 34.69 -23.25
N PRO A 851 31.16 34.43 -24.08
CA PRO A 851 31.10 34.62 -25.54
C PRO A 851 30.63 33.39 -26.33
N SER A 852 30.02 33.69 -27.47
CA SER A 852 29.57 32.76 -28.51
C SER A 852 30.70 31.96 -29.15
N THR A 853 30.78 30.66 -28.87
CA THR A 853 31.29 29.65 -29.82
C THR A 853 30.69 28.29 -29.51
N SER A 854 29.61 27.91 -30.21
CA SER A 854 29.26 26.52 -30.59
C SER A 854 27.98 26.48 -31.45
N VAL A 855 28.02 27.07 -32.65
CA VAL A 855 26.98 26.89 -33.70
C VAL A 855 27.52 26.01 -34.86
N ILE A 856 28.65 25.32 -34.65
CA ILE A 856 29.31 24.56 -35.73
C ILE A 856 29.12 23.03 -35.59
N ILE A 857 28.67 22.50 -34.44
CA ILE A 857 28.53 21.05 -34.25
C ILE A 857 27.20 20.50 -34.81
N GLY A 858 26.11 21.28 -34.75
CA GLY A 858 24.79 20.84 -35.20
C GLY A 858 24.63 20.65 -36.72
N LEU A 859 25.36 21.40 -37.54
CA LEU A 859 25.25 21.31 -39.01
C LEU A 859 26.06 20.16 -39.61
N THR A 860 27.02 19.59 -38.87
CA THR A 860 27.82 18.44 -39.32
C THR A 860 27.12 17.10 -39.15
N LEU A 861 26.24 16.96 -38.14
CA LEU A 861 25.53 15.72 -37.87
C LEU A 861 24.36 15.49 -38.82
N ILE A 862 23.67 16.56 -39.24
CA ILE A 862 22.55 16.49 -40.20
C ILE A 862 23.04 16.08 -41.60
N LEU A 863 24.23 16.52 -42.02
CA LEU A 863 24.82 16.11 -43.30
C LEU A 863 25.35 14.67 -43.28
N PHE A 864 25.76 14.14 -42.11
CA PHE A 864 26.19 12.75 -41.96
C PHE A 864 24.99 11.78 -42.00
N TYR A 865 23.87 12.19 -41.40
CA TYR A 865 22.61 11.43 -41.42
C TYR A 865 22.01 11.34 -42.83
N ILE A 866 22.04 12.44 -43.60
CA ILE A 866 21.55 12.44 -44.99
C ILE A 866 22.46 11.61 -45.92
N TRP A 867 23.77 11.57 -45.67
CA TRP A 867 24.70 10.74 -46.46
C TRP A 867 24.59 9.24 -46.19
N TRP A 868 24.21 8.84 -44.97
CA TRP A 868 24.02 7.43 -44.61
C TRP A 868 22.73 6.81 -45.19
N LYS A 869 21.68 7.61 -45.35
CA LYS A 869 20.35 7.14 -45.80
C LYS A 869 20.24 6.85 -47.31
N GLU A 870 21.21 7.30 -48.13
CA GLU A 870 21.22 7.10 -49.59
C GLU A 870 22.20 6.02 -50.09
N ARG A 871 22.59 5.05 -49.24
CA ARG A 871 23.42 3.90 -49.65
C ARG A 871 22.76 2.55 -49.43
#